data_AF-A0A444UPC3-F1
#
_entry.id   AF-A0A444UPC3-F1
#
_cell.length_a   1.000
_cell.length_b   1.000
_cell.length_c   1.000
_cell.angle_alpha   90.00
_cell.angle_beta   90.00
_cell.angle_gamma   90.00
#
_symmetry.space_group_name_H-M   'P 1'
#
loop_
_entity.id
_entity.type
_entity.pdbx_description
1 polymer ?
#
loop_
_entity_poly.entity_id
_entity_poly.type
_entity_poly.pdbx_seq_one_letter_code
_entity_poly.pdbx_strand_id
1 'polypeptide(L)'
;MTASTVTKILCSNNGALDYNELVANIGSCGIFGSNSHLEQSLRDRQKFAVVQINGGNKIIAKTSVRLCKAKECENCNNLHLCKFYLFGECQYNRGRRRCRFCHDLTTQHNAQVLRDHDLQDLDRKELCLLLLQNDQTLLPPVCYSFNKGSGQYGSCPDQANCTRLHICEQYIRGHCRQGVSCSRSHSFHDPAMLRILTDRGLTEQLISTLPSVYLNILNMKNSSSTASDQDKTEICIYFVKKDCKHGARCFKAHFDMPYKWEVWAGLSWSALPNNEEIEKEFCDPANTCSSSYPSVDFLTMTQGAAKVRRLSTVSSVTRPDFILTTAWTWYWQDEFSQWMEYAASSDVHHASSITSEDLEKKYLEDSSSVLQFTAGHQEYVISFKDMIQINKRYKTVKHVRRRPVFVSRSDAEAIKKRKSGPNRSFTPNFKAVPTYWDKSQLPETGYKRIEVLESTEEHNKVKNLFRKTMFGFTIKKIERIQNKSLWEIFQWQAEQMKKHNRGRNVNEKLLFHGTDSAYVDAICKQNFDWRICGTHGTAYGKGSYFARDAKYSHSYTGSSSSSRTMFVTRVLVGESIKGNSGYLRPPSKDGGDTNFYDSCVDDTFNPSIYVVFEKQQVYPEYVIQYQEDSPVQAPTPSYVMQPTPAPQPKPVYTYVNTPRVSVPPATTSFTSKPTTYRYSQPPPPPPKPKDSCTIS
;
A
#
# COMPACT_ATOMS: atom_id res chain seq x y z
N MET A 1 -33.64 21.42 3.58
CA MET A 1 -33.96 21.29 2.15
C MET A 1 -34.01 19.81 1.81
N THR A 2 -35.01 19.34 1.07
CA THR A 2 -35.17 17.91 0.74
C THR A 2 -34.51 17.56 -0.59
N ALA A 3 -34.16 16.29 -0.79
CA ALA A 3 -33.60 15.81 -2.05
C ALA A 3 -34.59 15.96 -3.23
N SER A 4 -35.90 15.88 -2.97
CA SER A 4 -36.95 16.12 -3.99
C SER A 4 -36.84 17.54 -4.57
N THR A 5 -36.73 18.57 -3.71
CA THR A 5 -36.62 19.97 -4.16
C THR A 5 -35.39 20.20 -5.03
N VAL A 6 -34.23 19.65 -4.62
CA VAL A 6 -33.00 19.77 -5.41
C VAL A 6 -33.14 19.06 -6.76
N THR A 7 -33.71 17.85 -6.76
CA THR A 7 -33.95 17.08 -7.99
C THR A 7 -34.85 17.84 -8.95
N LYS A 8 -35.91 18.49 -8.45
CA LYS A 8 -36.79 19.33 -9.24
C LYS A 8 -36.04 20.48 -9.91
N ILE A 9 -35.31 21.29 -9.13
CA ILE A 9 -34.52 22.42 -9.66
C ILE A 9 -33.54 21.94 -10.75
N LEU A 10 -32.85 20.82 -10.52
CA LEU A 10 -31.94 20.26 -11.53
C LEU A 10 -32.69 19.83 -12.79
N CYS A 11 -33.83 19.14 -12.66
CA CYS A 11 -34.60 18.67 -13.82
C CYS A 11 -35.23 19.82 -14.62
N SER A 12 -35.67 20.90 -13.96
CA SER A 12 -36.10 22.12 -14.64
C SER A 12 -34.95 22.80 -15.41
N ASN A 13 -33.70 22.49 -15.06
CA ASN A 13 -32.49 22.98 -15.71
C ASN A 13 -31.72 21.86 -16.45
N ASN A 14 -32.42 21.08 -17.28
CA ASN A 14 -31.83 20.02 -18.12
C ASN A 14 -31.09 18.92 -17.35
N GLY A 15 -31.48 18.67 -16.10
CA GLY A 15 -30.97 17.59 -15.26
C GLY A 15 -29.62 17.86 -14.60
N ALA A 16 -29.03 19.06 -14.75
CA ALA A 16 -27.76 19.42 -14.12
C ALA A 16 -27.54 20.95 -14.01
N LEU A 17 -26.87 21.39 -12.94
CA LEU A 17 -26.45 22.79 -12.72
C LEU A 17 -25.06 22.86 -12.10
N ASP A 18 -24.37 23.98 -12.27
CA ASP A 18 -23.19 24.27 -11.46
C ASP A 18 -23.60 24.61 -10.02
N TYR A 19 -22.75 24.29 -9.04
CA TYR A 19 -23.11 24.42 -7.62
C TYR A 19 -23.51 25.84 -7.24
N ASN A 20 -22.78 26.84 -7.75
CA ASN A 20 -23.08 28.24 -7.47
C ASN A 20 -24.43 28.67 -8.08
N GLU A 21 -24.77 28.14 -9.26
CA GLU A 21 -26.07 28.38 -9.89
C GLU A 21 -27.18 27.69 -9.12
N LEU A 22 -26.96 26.47 -8.63
CA LEU A 22 -27.90 25.75 -7.79
C LEU A 22 -28.17 26.51 -6.48
N VAL A 23 -27.12 27.01 -5.81
CA VAL A 23 -27.23 27.84 -4.61
C VAL A 23 -27.99 29.14 -4.92
N ALA A 24 -27.72 29.80 -6.06
CA ALA A 24 -28.45 30.99 -6.48
C ALA A 24 -29.94 30.71 -6.72
N ASN A 25 -30.28 29.63 -7.44
CA ASN A 25 -31.67 29.21 -7.68
C ASN A 25 -32.41 28.91 -6.37
N ILE A 26 -31.72 28.35 -5.38
CA ILE A 26 -32.25 28.08 -4.04
C ILE A 26 -32.45 29.39 -3.27
N GLY A 27 -31.48 30.30 -3.29
CA GLY A 27 -31.55 31.61 -2.63
C GLY A 27 -32.67 32.49 -3.19
N SER A 28 -32.90 32.46 -4.51
CA SER A 28 -33.99 33.16 -5.19
C SER A 28 -35.39 32.57 -4.89
N CYS A 29 -35.48 31.34 -4.38
CA CYS A 29 -36.75 30.73 -3.94
C CYS A 29 -37.16 31.08 -2.50
N GLY A 30 -36.46 32.00 -1.82
CA GLY A 30 -36.81 32.46 -0.47
C GLY A 30 -36.58 31.44 0.65
N ILE A 31 -35.83 30.36 0.38
CA ILE A 31 -35.56 29.30 1.36
C ILE A 31 -34.26 29.65 2.11
N PHE A 32 -34.39 30.32 3.26
CA PHE A 32 -33.27 30.56 4.18
C PHE A 32 -32.85 29.26 4.88
N GLY A 33 -31.89 28.54 4.30
CA GLY A 33 -31.19 27.43 4.94
C GLY A 33 -29.69 27.63 4.82
N SER A 34 -28.93 27.23 5.84
CA SER A 34 -27.47 27.17 5.73
C SER A 34 -27.07 26.22 4.60
N ASN A 35 -26.05 26.59 3.81
CA ASN A 35 -25.49 25.76 2.73
C ASN A 35 -25.16 24.33 3.19
N SER A 36 -24.90 24.12 4.48
CA SER A 36 -24.69 22.80 5.09
C SER A 36 -25.82 21.77 4.85
N HIS A 37 -27.09 22.19 4.81
CA HIS A 37 -28.21 21.25 4.58
C HIS A 37 -28.32 20.84 3.10
N LEU A 38 -28.02 21.76 2.18
CA LEU A 38 -27.91 21.47 0.75
C LEU A 38 -26.75 20.49 0.52
N GLU A 39 -25.58 20.80 1.08
CA GLU A 39 -24.39 19.97 1.00
C GLU A 39 -24.63 18.55 1.53
N GLN A 40 -25.35 18.42 2.65
CA GLN A 40 -25.72 17.13 3.21
C GLN A 40 -26.65 16.34 2.26
N SER A 41 -27.60 17.00 1.60
CA SER A 41 -28.50 16.35 0.64
C SER A 41 -27.77 15.86 -0.60
N LEU A 42 -26.80 16.65 -1.08
CA LEU A 42 -25.97 16.32 -2.26
C LEU A 42 -24.97 15.18 -2.04
N ARG A 43 -24.84 14.67 -0.80
CA ARG A 43 -24.07 13.46 -0.48
C ARG A 43 -24.78 12.17 -0.90
N ASP A 44 -26.09 12.19 -1.13
CA ASP A 44 -26.82 11.02 -1.61
C ASP A 44 -26.42 10.66 -3.05
N ARG A 45 -25.47 9.72 -3.18
CA ARG A 45 -24.94 9.28 -4.48
C ARG A 45 -25.92 8.48 -5.32
N GLN A 46 -27.04 8.03 -4.75
CA GLN A 46 -28.11 7.40 -5.52
C GLN A 46 -28.93 8.44 -6.27
N LYS A 47 -29.03 9.67 -5.73
CA LYS A 47 -29.82 10.78 -6.28
C LYS A 47 -29.01 11.85 -6.98
N PHE A 48 -27.73 12.02 -6.64
CA PHE A 48 -26.89 13.06 -7.25
C PHE A 48 -25.50 12.55 -7.62
N ALA A 49 -25.01 12.95 -8.79
CA ALA A 49 -23.59 12.92 -9.12
C ALA A 49 -23.01 14.32 -9.00
N VAL A 50 -21.90 14.45 -8.26
CA VAL A 50 -21.11 15.67 -8.20
C VAL A 50 -19.85 15.42 -9.02
N VAL A 51 -19.66 16.18 -10.09
CA VAL A 51 -18.51 16.07 -11.00
C VAL A 51 -17.77 17.39 -11.06
N GLN A 52 -16.44 17.33 -11.07
CA GLN A 52 -15.62 18.54 -11.14
C GLN A 52 -15.28 18.85 -12.60
N ILE A 53 -15.65 20.05 -13.06
CA ILE A 53 -15.44 20.52 -14.44
C ILE A 53 -14.79 21.90 -14.37
N ASN A 54 -13.60 22.06 -14.97
CA ASN A 54 -12.85 23.33 -15.01
C ASN A 54 -12.68 24.02 -13.64
N GLY A 55 -12.55 23.25 -12.57
CA GLY A 55 -12.40 23.76 -11.20
C GLY A 55 -13.72 24.05 -10.45
N GLY A 56 -14.87 24.03 -11.14
CA GLY A 56 -16.20 24.12 -10.55
C GLY A 56 -16.85 22.76 -10.27
N ASN A 57 -17.81 22.72 -9.34
CA ASN A 57 -18.61 21.54 -9.05
C ASN A 57 -19.91 21.59 -9.84
N LYS A 58 -20.14 20.60 -10.72
CA LYS A 58 -21.39 20.40 -11.44
C LYS A 58 -22.20 19.28 -10.81
N ILE A 59 -23.48 19.54 -10.56
CA ILE A 59 -24.42 18.66 -9.88
C ILE A 59 -25.37 18.08 -10.93
N ILE A 60 -25.47 16.76 -10.99
CA ILE A 60 -26.27 16.04 -11.98
C ILE A 60 -27.28 15.15 -11.25
N ALA A 61 -28.56 15.22 -11.63
CA ALA A 61 -29.62 14.42 -11.04
C ALA A 61 -29.56 12.95 -11.48
N LYS A 62 -29.75 12.02 -10.53
CA LYS A 62 -29.74 10.58 -10.75
C LYS A 62 -31.01 9.93 -10.26
N THR A 63 -31.34 8.80 -10.86
CA THR A 63 -32.38 7.91 -10.35
C THR A 63 -32.13 6.46 -10.76
N SER A 64 -32.58 5.52 -9.93
CA SER A 64 -32.64 4.10 -10.25
C SER A 64 -33.94 3.70 -10.96
N VAL A 65 -34.95 4.58 -11.02
CA VAL A 65 -36.24 4.32 -11.67
C VAL A 65 -36.05 4.12 -13.18
N ARG A 66 -36.67 3.07 -13.73
CA ARG A 66 -36.69 2.79 -15.18
C ARG A 66 -38.12 2.59 -15.66
N LEU A 67 -38.30 2.46 -16.98
CA LEU A 67 -39.57 1.99 -17.54
C LEU A 67 -39.65 0.47 -17.43
N CYS A 68 -40.78 -0.04 -16.94
CA CYS A 68 -41.04 -1.47 -16.92
C CYS A 68 -41.22 -2.00 -18.35
N LYS A 69 -40.58 -3.13 -18.64
CA LYS A 69 -40.62 -3.77 -19.97
C LYS A 69 -41.63 -4.92 -20.06
N ALA A 70 -42.14 -5.38 -18.92
CA ALA A 70 -43.11 -6.47 -18.84
C ALA A 70 -44.50 -5.96 -19.23
N LYS A 71 -45.25 -6.80 -19.96
CA LYS A 71 -46.63 -6.51 -20.38
C LYS A 71 -47.63 -6.68 -19.24
N GLU A 72 -47.39 -7.68 -18.41
CA GLU A 72 -48.14 -7.99 -17.19
C GLU A 72 -47.10 -8.06 -16.07
N CYS A 73 -47.21 -7.15 -15.11
CA CYS A 73 -46.24 -7.00 -14.04
C CYS A 73 -46.98 -6.62 -12.77
N GLU A 74 -46.82 -7.44 -11.73
CA GLU A 74 -47.32 -7.18 -10.39
C GLU A 74 -46.13 -6.80 -9.50
N ASN A 75 -46.23 -5.67 -8.80
CA ASN A 75 -45.28 -5.23 -7.77
C ASN A 75 -43.81 -5.10 -8.21
N CYS A 76 -43.50 -4.17 -9.13
CA CYS A 76 -42.12 -3.79 -9.46
C CYS A 76 -41.76 -2.34 -9.08
N ASN A 77 -40.46 -2.05 -8.96
CA ASN A 77 -39.97 -0.71 -8.61
C ASN A 77 -39.77 0.21 -9.84
N ASN A 78 -40.46 -0.08 -10.96
CA ASN A 78 -40.33 0.64 -12.22
C ASN A 78 -41.67 1.22 -12.67
N LEU A 79 -41.60 2.29 -13.47
CA LEU A 79 -42.80 2.95 -13.97
C LEU A 79 -43.48 2.10 -15.04
N HIS A 80 -44.76 1.83 -14.83
CA HIS A 80 -45.65 1.28 -15.84
C HIS A 80 -46.12 2.44 -16.71
N LEU A 81 -45.32 2.81 -17.71
CA LEU A 81 -45.59 3.96 -18.56
C LEU A 81 -45.15 3.75 -20.01
N CYS A 82 -45.94 4.27 -20.94
CA CYS A 82 -45.58 4.29 -22.35
C CYS A 82 -44.39 5.24 -22.62
N LYS A 83 -43.33 4.72 -23.25
CA LYS A 83 -42.17 5.55 -23.64
C LYS A 83 -42.53 6.72 -24.55
N PHE A 84 -43.49 6.54 -25.46
CA PHE A 84 -43.87 7.59 -26.40
C PHE A 84 -44.70 8.69 -25.74
N TYR A 85 -45.53 8.31 -24.75
CA TYR A 85 -46.20 9.29 -23.88
C TYR A 85 -45.17 10.08 -23.06
N LEU A 86 -44.15 9.41 -22.51
CA LEU A 86 -43.05 10.08 -21.82
C LEU A 86 -42.35 11.08 -22.74
N PHE A 87 -42.16 10.75 -24.02
CA PHE A 87 -41.52 11.63 -25.00
C PHE A 87 -42.40 12.81 -25.49
N GLY A 88 -43.70 12.80 -25.20
CA GLY A 88 -44.62 13.89 -25.57
C GLY A 88 -45.75 13.46 -26.47
N GLU A 89 -45.47 12.54 -27.39
CA GLU A 89 -46.42 12.15 -28.42
C GLU A 89 -46.47 10.63 -28.56
N CYS A 90 -47.62 10.05 -28.21
CA CYS A 90 -47.90 8.65 -28.49
C CYS A 90 -48.82 8.52 -29.70
N GLN A 91 -48.28 8.00 -30.80
CA GLN A 91 -49.01 7.75 -32.05
C GLN A 91 -50.25 6.85 -31.88
N TYR A 92 -50.26 6.01 -30.84
CA TYR A 92 -51.38 5.11 -30.52
C TYR A 92 -52.45 5.75 -29.62
N ASN A 93 -52.34 7.03 -29.28
CA ASN A 93 -53.36 7.76 -28.53
C ASN A 93 -54.42 8.41 -29.45
N ARG A 94 -54.07 8.65 -30.72
CA ARG A 94 -54.91 9.36 -31.70
C ARG A 94 -55.55 8.43 -32.77
N GLY A 95 -55.31 7.11 -32.69
CA GLY A 95 -55.78 6.12 -33.66
C GLY A 95 -56.89 5.19 -33.14
N ARG A 96 -57.44 4.31 -33.99
CA ARG A 96 -58.52 3.35 -33.64
C ARG A 96 -58.12 2.29 -32.60
N ARG A 97 -56.83 2.08 -32.34
CA ARG A 97 -56.30 1.13 -31.34
C ARG A 97 -55.68 1.89 -30.17
N ARG A 98 -56.18 1.66 -28.95
CA ARG A 98 -55.62 2.25 -27.71
C ARG A 98 -54.20 1.76 -27.46
N CYS A 99 -53.35 2.62 -26.89
CA CYS A 99 -52.02 2.23 -26.47
C CYS A 99 -52.08 1.09 -25.43
N ARG A 100 -51.17 0.12 -25.55
CA ARG A 100 -51.08 -1.03 -24.63
C ARG A 100 -50.35 -0.71 -23.33
N PHE A 101 -49.72 0.45 -23.25
CA PHE A 101 -48.99 0.91 -22.08
C PHE A 101 -49.72 2.09 -21.45
N CYS A 102 -49.63 2.23 -20.12
CA CYS A 102 -50.29 3.28 -19.37
C CYS A 102 -49.76 4.68 -19.76
N HIS A 103 -50.66 5.67 -19.79
CA HIS A 103 -50.37 7.09 -20.06
C HIS A 103 -50.65 7.96 -18.83
N ASP A 104 -50.72 7.35 -17.65
CA ASP A 104 -51.12 8.02 -16.41
C ASP A 104 -50.06 7.79 -15.32
N LEU A 105 -49.40 8.88 -14.94
CA LEU A 105 -48.41 8.89 -13.86
C LEU A 105 -49.06 8.81 -12.48
N THR A 106 -50.37 9.08 -12.38
CA THR A 106 -51.11 9.14 -11.11
C THR A 106 -51.73 7.80 -10.70
N THR A 107 -51.58 6.75 -11.50
CA THR A 107 -51.98 5.40 -11.09
C THR A 107 -51.35 5.04 -9.75
N GLN A 108 -52.07 4.27 -8.92
CA GLN A 108 -51.63 3.91 -7.58
C GLN A 108 -50.19 3.36 -7.56
N HIS A 109 -49.85 2.49 -8.52
CA HIS A 109 -48.51 1.95 -8.71
C HIS A 109 -47.46 3.02 -9.04
N ASN A 110 -47.69 3.81 -10.10
CA ASN A 110 -46.70 4.82 -10.52
C ASN A 110 -46.51 5.91 -9.46
N ALA A 111 -47.59 6.36 -8.83
CA ALA A 111 -47.53 7.33 -7.74
C ALA A 111 -46.75 6.79 -6.53
N GLN A 112 -46.85 5.49 -6.24
CA GLN A 112 -46.05 4.85 -5.20
C GLN A 112 -44.57 4.82 -5.58
N VAL A 113 -44.23 4.34 -6.78
CA VAL A 113 -42.84 4.32 -7.28
C VAL A 113 -42.21 5.72 -7.27
N LEU A 114 -42.96 6.75 -7.66
CA LEU A 114 -42.46 8.12 -7.64
C LEU A 114 -42.21 8.62 -6.21
N ARG A 115 -43.09 8.32 -5.24
CA ARG A 115 -42.89 8.67 -3.83
C ARG A 115 -41.70 7.94 -3.20
N ASP A 116 -41.55 6.65 -3.46
CA ASP A 116 -40.46 5.83 -2.91
C ASP A 116 -39.08 6.29 -3.37
N HIS A 117 -39.03 7.04 -4.47
CA HIS A 117 -37.81 7.59 -5.06
C HIS A 117 -37.67 9.11 -4.96
N ASP A 118 -38.56 9.80 -4.22
CA ASP A 118 -38.59 11.27 -4.09
C ASP A 118 -38.74 12.03 -5.43
N LEU A 119 -39.56 11.50 -6.35
CA LEU A 119 -39.81 12.05 -7.69
C LEU A 119 -41.26 12.52 -7.90
N GLN A 120 -42.10 12.49 -6.87
CA GLN A 120 -43.52 12.84 -6.95
C GLN A 120 -43.78 14.29 -7.38
N ASP A 121 -42.81 15.18 -7.16
CA ASP A 121 -42.94 16.61 -7.46
C ASP A 121 -42.55 16.95 -8.90
N LEU A 122 -42.03 15.99 -9.68
CA LEU A 122 -41.60 16.19 -11.06
C LEU A 122 -42.79 16.13 -12.02
N ASP A 123 -42.83 17.07 -12.96
CA ASP A 123 -43.75 16.97 -14.09
C ASP A 123 -43.27 15.94 -15.13
N ARG A 124 -44.11 15.67 -16.14
CA ARG A 124 -43.80 14.71 -17.22
C ARG A 124 -42.51 15.04 -17.97
N LYS A 125 -42.24 16.33 -18.25
CA LYS A 125 -41.06 16.78 -19.01
C LYS A 125 -39.80 16.62 -18.15
N GLU A 126 -39.86 17.04 -16.90
CA GLU A 126 -38.78 16.91 -15.91
C GLU A 126 -38.43 15.43 -15.69
N LEU A 127 -39.44 14.58 -15.50
CA LEU A 127 -39.27 13.13 -15.36
C LEU A 127 -38.69 12.51 -16.64
N CYS A 128 -39.11 12.96 -17.82
CA CYS A 128 -38.56 12.51 -19.10
C CYS A 128 -37.07 12.80 -19.18
N LEU A 129 -36.64 14.04 -18.93
CA LEU A 129 -35.22 14.42 -18.94
C LEU A 129 -34.39 13.60 -17.95
N LEU A 130 -34.90 13.43 -16.72
CA LEU A 130 -34.25 12.61 -15.71
C LEU A 130 -34.06 11.16 -16.17
N LEU A 131 -35.09 10.56 -16.77
CA LEU A 131 -35.02 9.20 -17.27
C LEU A 131 -34.12 9.07 -18.50
N LEU A 132 -34.13 10.03 -19.43
CA LEU A 132 -33.27 10.02 -20.61
C LEU A 132 -31.77 9.96 -20.24
N GLN A 133 -31.35 10.66 -19.18
CA GLN A 133 -29.95 10.64 -18.74
C GLN A 133 -29.59 9.43 -17.84
N ASN A 134 -30.56 8.69 -17.31
CA ASN A 134 -30.32 7.57 -16.38
C ASN A 134 -30.64 6.18 -16.99
N ASP A 135 -31.55 6.08 -17.96
CA ASP A 135 -31.96 4.86 -18.63
C ASP A 135 -31.34 4.75 -20.03
N GLN A 136 -30.30 3.92 -20.15
CA GLN A 136 -29.55 3.71 -21.39
C GLN A 136 -30.38 3.07 -22.51
N THR A 137 -31.59 2.59 -22.23
CA THR A 137 -32.47 1.97 -23.23
C THR A 137 -33.32 3.00 -23.99
N LEU A 138 -33.44 4.22 -23.47
CA LEU A 138 -34.26 5.27 -24.07
C LEU A 138 -33.53 6.02 -25.20
N LEU A 139 -32.19 6.09 -25.14
CA LEU A 139 -31.37 6.83 -26.09
C LEU A 139 -30.42 5.93 -26.90
N PRO A 140 -30.11 6.27 -28.17
CA PRO A 140 -29.08 5.57 -28.93
C PRO A 140 -27.69 5.85 -28.37
N PRO A 141 -26.80 4.86 -28.21
CA PRO A 141 -25.45 5.15 -27.74
C PRO A 141 -24.64 5.91 -28.80
N VAL A 142 -23.66 6.70 -28.36
CA VAL A 142 -22.63 7.27 -29.24
C VAL A 142 -21.74 6.14 -29.77
N CYS A 143 -21.45 6.15 -31.07
CA CYS A 143 -20.67 5.11 -31.71
C CYS A 143 -19.19 5.21 -31.34
N TYR A 144 -18.72 4.22 -30.58
CA TYR A 144 -17.32 4.12 -30.17
C TYR A 144 -16.36 3.97 -31.36
N SER A 145 -16.67 3.07 -32.30
CA SER A 145 -15.81 2.78 -33.45
C SER A 145 -15.66 3.97 -34.41
N PHE A 146 -16.73 4.77 -34.56
CA PHE A 146 -16.69 6.04 -35.28
C PHE A 146 -15.70 7.03 -34.64
N ASN A 147 -15.69 7.12 -33.31
CA ASN A 147 -14.79 8.01 -32.57
C ASN A 147 -13.32 7.52 -32.50
N LYS A 148 -13.01 6.32 -33.00
CA LYS A 148 -11.67 5.71 -32.98
C LYS A 148 -10.91 5.76 -34.32
N GLY A 149 -11.61 5.90 -35.45
CA GLY A 149 -11.00 5.86 -36.78
C GLY A 149 -10.94 7.21 -37.49
N SER A 150 -10.23 7.25 -38.62
CA SER A 150 -10.19 8.36 -39.59
C SER A 150 -11.21 8.16 -40.72
N GLY A 151 -11.55 9.24 -41.43
CA GLY A 151 -12.51 9.21 -42.55
C GLY A 151 -13.96 9.48 -42.14
N GLN A 152 -14.87 9.52 -43.13
CA GLN A 152 -16.27 9.95 -42.98
C GLN A 152 -17.07 9.15 -41.94
N TYR A 153 -16.74 7.86 -41.76
CA TYR A 153 -17.41 6.97 -40.81
C TYR A 153 -16.48 6.42 -39.72
N GLY A 154 -15.27 6.97 -39.60
CA GLY A 154 -14.22 6.43 -38.73
C GLY A 154 -13.98 4.95 -38.99
N SER A 155 -13.90 4.14 -37.93
CA SER A 155 -13.75 2.67 -38.02
C SER A 155 -15.07 1.93 -37.83
N CYS A 156 -16.22 2.58 -38.08
CA CYS A 156 -17.52 1.94 -37.91
C CYS A 156 -17.80 0.95 -39.05
N PRO A 157 -18.03 -0.35 -38.75
CA PRO A 157 -18.31 -1.34 -39.80
C PRO A 157 -19.65 -1.10 -40.48
N ASP A 158 -20.61 -0.54 -39.73
CA ASP A 158 -22.00 -0.35 -40.18
C ASP A 158 -22.19 0.93 -41.00
N GLN A 159 -21.18 1.83 -41.03
CA GLN A 159 -21.16 3.08 -41.80
C GLN A 159 -22.50 3.85 -41.74
N ALA A 160 -23.14 4.13 -42.88
CA ALA A 160 -24.41 4.85 -42.98
C ALA A 160 -25.63 4.09 -42.40
N ASN A 161 -25.50 2.78 -42.19
CA ASN A 161 -26.53 1.91 -41.61
C ASN A 161 -26.38 1.75 -40.09
N CYS A 162 -25.39 2.40 -39.48
CA CYS A 162 -25.18 2.35 -38.04
C CYS A 162 -26.38 2.95 -37.29
N THR A 163 -26.93 2.22 -36.32
CA THR A 163 -28.04 2.68 -35.46
C THR A 163 -27.55 3.45 -34.22
N ARG A 164 -26.25 3.78 -34.17
CA ARG A 164 -25.56 4.50 -33.09
C ARG A 164 -25.19 5.89 -33.58
N LEU A 165 -25.08 6.85 -32.67
CA LEU A 165 -24.82 8.24 -33.08
C LEU A 165 -23.37 8.42 -33.53
N HIS A 166 -23.19 8.88 -34.77
CA HIS A 166 -21.90 9.26 -35.36
C HIS A 166 -21.60 10.74 -35.07
N ILE A 167 -21.43 11.05 -33.79
CA ILE A 167 -21.15 12.39 -33.29
C ILE A 167 -19.80 12.39 -32.55
N CYS A 168 -19.10 13.52 -32.60
CA CYS A 168 -17.82 13.71 -31.93
C CYS A 168 -18.01 13.68 -30.40
N GLU A 169 -17.48 12.66 -29.73
CA GLU A 169 -17.57 12.55 -28.27
C GLU A 169 -16.82 13.70 -27.58
N GLN A 170 -15.70 14.15 -28.14
CA GLN A 170 -14.92 15.27 -27.59
C GLN A 170 -15.69 16.60 -27.65
N TYR A 171 -16.55 16.77 -28.64
CA TYR A 171 -17.44 17.92 -28.71
C TYR A 171 -18.52 17.86 -27.64
N ILE A 172 -19.18 16.71 -27.46
CA ILE A 172 -20.17 16.55 -26.39
C ILE A 172 -19.54 16.88 -25.03
N ARG A 173 -18.28 16.47 -24.80
CA ARG A 173 -17.52 16.78 -23.58
C ARG A 173 -17.10 18.25 -23.44
N GLY A 174 -17.25 19.06 -24.49
CA GLY A 174 -16.85 20.48 -24.47
C GLY A 174 -15.35 20.72 -24.66
N HIS A 175 -14.59 19.74 -25.17
CA HIS A 175 -13.12 19.82 -25.27
C HIS A 175 -12.58 19.52 -26.68
N CYS A 176 -13.43 19.59 -27.71
CA CYS A 176 -12.98 19.40 -29.10
C CYS A 176 -12.09 20.57 -29.55
N ARG A 177 -10.78 20.35 -29.57
CA ARG A 177 -9.77 21.35 -29.98
C ARG A 177 -9.87 21.79 -31.44
N GLN A 178 -10.50 20.96 -32.28
CA GLN A 178 -10.65 21.25 -33.71
C GLN A 178 -11.84 22.20 -33.97
N GLY A 179 -12.75 22.37 -33.01
CA GLY A 179 -13.90 23.27 -33.16
C GLY A 179 -14.66 23.00 -34.45
N VAL A 180 -14.92 24.06 -35.23
CA VAL A 180 -15.64 23.98 -36.51
C VAL A 180 -14.88 23.18 -37.58
N SER A 181 -13.56 23.07 -37.47
CA SER A 181 -12.71 22.30 -38.39
C SER A 181 -12.68 20.79 -38.08
N CYS A 182 -13.45 20.32 -37.11
CA CYS A 182 -13.50 18.90 -36.79
C CYS A 182 -14.10 18.11 -37.94
N SER A 183 -13.44 17.02 -38.32
CA SER A 183 -13.93 16.10 -39.36
C SER A 183 -15.12 15.23 -38.90
N ARG A 184 -15.57 15.39 -37.66
CA ARG A 184 -16.71 14.68 -37.07
C ARG A 184 -17.84 15.65 -36.78
N SER A 185 -19.08 15.18 -36.93
CA SER A 185 -20.27 15.98 -36.64
C SER A 185 -20.31 16.49 -35.20
N HIS A 186 -20.73 17.74 -35.05
CA HIS A 186 -21.00 18.44 -33.80
C HIS A 186 -22.51 18.77 -33.64
N SER A 187 -23.40 18.21 -34.48
CA SER A 187 -24.82 18.55 -34.46
C SER A 187 -25.70 17.31 -34.37
N PHE A 188 -26.63 17.33 -33.42
CA PHE A 188 -27.71 16.33 -33.33
C PHE A 188 -28.78 16.52 -34.42
N HIS A 189 -28.75 17.65 -35.13
CA HIS A 189 -29.69 17.99 -36.20
C HIS A 189 -29.19 17.57 -37.58
N ASP A 190 -28.05 16.88 -37.67
CA ASP A 190 -27.61 16.30 -38.94
C ASP A 190 -28.63 15.28 -39.44
N PRO A 191 -28.96 15.23 -40.76
CA PRO A 191 -30.02 14.38 -41.29
C PRO A 191 -29.91 12.90 -40.88
N ALA A 192 -28.69 12.35 -40.86
CA ALA A 192 -28.45 10.98 -40.45
C ALA A 192 -28.72 10.73 -38.95
N MET A 193 -28.44 11.73 -38.10
CA MET A 193 -28.70 11.66 -36.66
C MET A 193 -30.17 11.87 -36.36
N LEU A 194 -30.81 12.86 -37.00
CA LEU A 194 -32.23 13.12 -36.89
C LEU A 194 -33.04 11.86 -37.19
N ARG A 195 -32.74 11.16 -38.30
CA ARG A 195 -33.39 9.89 -38.65
C ARG A 195 -33.34 8.87 -37.49
N ILE A 196 -32.15 8.63 -36.91
CA ILE A 196 -32.00 7.67 -35.80
C ILE A 196 -32.80 8.09 -34.56
N LEU A 197 -32.88 9.40 -34.29
CA LEU A 197 -33.56 9.95 -33.12
C LEU A 197 -35.09 9.94 -33.31
N THR A 198 -35.58 10.34 -34.47
CA THR A 198 -37.00 10.36 -34.80
C THR A 198 -37.57 8.95 -34.97
N ASP A 199 -36.82 8.02 -35.55
CA ASP A 199 -37.20 6.59 -35.63
C ASP A 199 -37.40 5.96 -34.24
N ARG A 200 -36.75 6.52 -33.21
CA ARG A 200 -36.93 6.13 -31.80
C ARG A 200 -38.07 6.86 -31.08
N GLY A 201 -38.71 7.82 -31.74
CA GLY A 201 -39.86 8.59 -31.26
C GLY A 201 -39.49 9.86 -30.48
N LEU A 202 -38.25 10.35 -30.57
CA LEU A 202 -37.86 11.61 -29.94
C LEU A 202 -38.42 12.80 -30.75
N THR A 203 -39.05 13.73 -30.05
CA THR A 203 -39.56 14.98 -30.64
C THR A 203 -38.42 15.99 -30.84
N GLU A 204 -38.60 16.96 -31.72
CA GLU A 204 -37.61 18.04 -31.96
C GLU A 204 -37.28 18.80 -30.66
N GLN A 205 -38.29 19.06 -29.82
CA GLN A 205 -38.11 19.67 -28.50
C GLN A 205 -37.22 18.84 -27.57
N LEU A 206 -37.26 17.50 -27.65
CA LEU A 206 -36.34 16.66 -26.88
C LEU A 206 -34.95 16.63 -27.51
N ILE A 207 -34.87 16.61 -28.84
CA ILE A 207 -33.60 16.60 -29.58
C ILE A 207 -32.74 17.82 -29.21
N SER A 208 -33.34 18.99 -29.03
CA SER A 208 -32.62 20.21 -28.62
C SER A 208 -32.00 20.11 -27.21
N THR A 209 -32.54 19.26 -26.33
CA THR A 209 -31.99 19.02 -24.98
C THR A 209 -30.88 17.97 -24.94
N LEU A 210 -30.73 17.17 -26.00
CA LEU A 210 -29.79 16.05 -26.05
C LEU A 210 -28.32 16.43 -25.81
N PRO A 211 -27.79 17.57 -26.26
CA PRO A 211 -26.41 17.96 -25.94
C PRO A 211 -26.13 17.91 -24.42
N SER A 212 -27.01 18.51 -23.62
CA SER A 212 -26.92 18.50 -22.16
C SER A 212 -27.11 17.10 -21.58
N VAL A 213 -28.10 16.35 -22.07
CA VAL A 213 -28.39 14.98 -21.60
C VAL A 213 -27.21 14.03 -21.85
N TYR A 214 -26.61 14.04 -23.05
CA TYR A 214 -25.44 13.21 -23.35
C TYR A 214 -24.20 13.66 -22.57
N LEU A 215 -23.99 14.97 -22.38
CA LEU A 215 -22.93 15.47 -21.52
C LEU A 215 -23.10 14.96 -20.08
N ASN A 216 -24.31 15.00 -19.53
CA ASN A 216 -24.63 14.46 -18.22
C ASN A 216 -24.34 12.95 -18.15
N ILE A 217 -24.77 12.17 -19.15
CA ILE A 217 -24.49 10.72 -19.25
C ILE A 217 -22.98 10.44 -19.24
N LEU A 218 -22.19 11.17 -20.04
CA LEU A 218 -20.74 10.98 -20.11
C LEU A 218 -20.05 11.33 -18.78
N ASN A 219 -20.48 12.41 -18.13
CA ASN A 219 -19.96 12.84 -16.84
C ASN A 219 -20.30 11.86 -15.71
N MET A 220 -21.52 11.32 -15.68
CA MET A 220 -21.94 10.29 -14.72
C MET A 220 -21.20 8.95 -14.91
N LYS A 221 -20.93 8.55 -16.16
CA LYS A 221 -20.13 7.33 -16.43
C LYS A 221 -18.71 7.45 -15.89
N ASN A 222 -18.11 8.63 -15.99
CA ASN A 222 -16.80 8.89 -15.39
C ASN A 222 -16.84 8.81 -13.85
N SER A 223 -17.88 9.36 -13.19
CA SER A 223 -17.99 9.35 -11.72
C SER A 223 -18.21 7.95 -11.12
N SER A 224 -18.86 7.04 -11.86
CA SER A 224 -19.12 5.66 -11.40
C SER A 224 -17.91 4.70 -11.49
N SER A 225 -16.81 5.11 -12.13
CA SER A 225 -15.66 4.23 -12.42
C SER A 225 -14.40 4.51 -11.61
N THR A 226 -14.47 5.45 -10.67
CA THR A 226 -13.34 5.90 -9.85
C THR A 226 -13.85 6.25 -8.47
N ALA A 227 -13.17 5.83 -7.39
CA ALA A 227 -13.37 6.48 -6.09
C ALA A 227 -13.26 7.99 -6.31
N SER A 228 -14.31 8.75 -5.94
CA SER A 228 -14.28 10.20 -6.16
C SER A 228 -13.07 10.77 -5.41
N ASP A 229 -12.34 11.73 -5.98
CA ASP A 229 -11.20 12.35 -5.29
C ASP A 229 -11.58 12.93 -3.91
N GLN A 230 -12.88 13.15 -3.69
CA GLN A 230 -13.45 13.59 -2.41
C GLN A 230 -13.27 12.56 -1.28
N ASP A 231 -13.27 11.26 -1.60
CA ASP A 231 -13.19 10.17 -0.62
C ASP A 231 -11.75 9.73 -0.30
N LYS A 232 -10.78 10.23 -1.07
CA LYS A 232 -9.37 9.84 -0.91
C LYS A 232 -8.77 10.60 0.26
N THR A 233 -8.33 9.86 1.28
CA THR A 233 -7.74 10.41 2.52
C THR A 233 -6.22 10.33 2.55
N GLU A 234 -5.62 9.60 1.60
CA GLU A 234 -4.19 9.33 1.55
C GLU A 234 -3.65 9.46 0.12
N ILE A 235 -2.39 9.88 -0.03
CA ILE A 235 -1.71 10.05 -1.32
C ILE A 235 -1.10 8.73 -1.78
N CYS A 236 -1.25 8.43 -3.07
CA CYS A 236 -0.71 7.24 -3.68
C CYS A 236 0.81 7.33 -3.80
N ILE A 237 1.53 6.59 -2.97
CA ILE A 237 3.00 6.57 -2.98
C ILE A 237 3.59 6.10 -4.33
N TYR A 238 2.90 5.21 -5.04
CA TYR A 238 3.31 4.78 -6.38
C TYR A 238 3.12 5.87 -7.44
N PHE A 239 2.13 6.75 -7.28
CA PHE A 239 1.93 7.86 -8.20
C PHE A 239 2.99 8.94 -8.02
N VAL A 240 3.39 9.22 -6.78
CA VAL A 240 4.50 10.15 -6.47
C VAL A 240 5.80 9.71 -7.18
N LYS A 241 6.01 8.39 -7.33
CA LYS A 241 7.13 7.79 -8.07
C LYS A 241 6.91 7.70 -9.61
N LYS A 242 5.73 8.07 -10.11
CA LYS A 242 5.28 7.88 -11.50
C LYS A 242 5.14 6.41 -11.93
N ASP A 243 4.93 5.51 -10.97
CA ASP A 243 4.82 4.05 -11.15
C ASP A 243 3.39 3.51 -10.88
N CYS A 244 2.40 4.36 -10.67
CA CYS A 244 1.02 3.92 -10.37
C CYS A 244 0.34 3.30 -11.59
N LYS A 245 0.01 2.01 -11.50
CA LYS A 245 -0.67 1.25 -12.57
C LYS A 245 -2.20 1.45 -12.60
N HIS A 246 -2.77 2.04 -11.56
CA HIS A 246 -4.22 2.14 -11.40
C HIS A 246 -4.84 3.39 -12.04
N GLY A 247 -4.02 4.37 -12.47
CA GLY A 247 -4.51 5.60 -13.11
C GLY A 247 -5.63 6.24 -12.31
N ALA A 248 -6.70 6.68 -13.00
CA ALA A 248 -7.86 7.30 -12.36
C ALA A 248 -8.61 6.36 -11.37
N ARG A 249 -8.42 5.03 -11.47
CA ARG A 249 -9.05 4.04 -10.57
C ARG A 249 -8.30 3.84 -9.26
N CYS A 250 -7.22 4.56 -9.01
CA CYS A 250 -6.51 4.46 -7.74
C CYS A 250 -7.38 4.96 -6.58
N PHE A 251 -7.46 4.17 -5.51
CA PHE A 251 -8.19 4.51 -4.29
C PHE A 251 -7.46 5.56 -3.42
N LYS A 252 -6.20 5.87 -3.75
CA LYS A 252 -5.41 6.93 -3.12
C LYS A 252 -5.26 8.13 -4.05
N ALA A 253 -5.14 9.33 -3.49
CA ALA A 253 -5.07 10.58 -4.23
C ALA A 253 -3.80 10.62 -5.08
N HIS A 254 -3.92 11.07 -6.32
CA HIS A 254 -2.78 11.28 -7.20
C HIS A 254 -2.31 12.72 -7.07
N PHE A 255 -1.21 12.92 -6.34
CA PHE A 255 -0.57 14.21 -6.17
C PHE A 255 0.93 14.04 -6.29
N ASP A 256 1.61 15.07 -6.78
CA ASP A 256 3.05 15.04 -7.04
C ASP A 256 3.86 15.18 -5.75
N MET A 257 3.36 15.83 -4.71
CA MET A 257 4.02 15.94 -3.41
C MET A 257 3.55 14.88 -2.40
N PRO A 258 4.37 14.54 -1.37
CA PRO A 258 3.97 13.58 -0.33
C PRO A 258 2.91 14.11 0.64
N TYR A 259 2.51 15.37 0.49
CA TYR A 259 1.46 16.05 1.24
C TYR A 259 0.62 16.91 0.31
N LYS A 260 -0.66 17.08 0.65
CA LYS A 260 -1.58 17.96 -0.07
C LYS A 260 -2.55 18.61 0.92
N TRP A 261 -2.64 19.93 0.87
CA TRP A 261 -3.57 20.73 1.67
C TRP A 261 -4.82 21.05 0.87
N GLU A 262 -5.97 20.78 1.47
CA GLU A 262 -7.26 21.00 0.83
C GLU A 262 -8.23 21.69 1.78
N VAL A 263 -9.04 22.59 1.25
CA VAL A 263 -10.14 23.25 1.95
C VAL A 263 -11.46 22.70 1.42
N TRP A 264 -12.41 22.50 2.31
CA TRP A 264 -13.75 22.07 1.98
C TRP A 264 -14.50 23.23 1.33
N ALA A 265 -14.73 23.13 0.03
CA ALA A 265 -15.49 24.09 -0.76
C ALA A 265 -17.00 23.72 -0.79
N GLY A 266 -17.50 23.15 0.29
CA GLY A 266 -18.91 22.77 0.48
C GLY A 266 -19.29 21.40 -0.07
N LEU A 267 -18.91 21.08 -1.30
CA LEU A 267 -19.23 19.78 -1.93
C LEU A 267 -18.03 18.92 -2.26
N SER A 268 -16.86 19.54 -2.34
CA SER A 268 -15.62 18.88 -2.69
C SER A 268 -14.48 19.49 -1.90
N TRP A 269 -13.43 18.71 -1.76
CA TRP A 269 -12.14 19.22 -1.34
C TRP A 269 -11.50 19.96 -2.52
N SER A 270 -11.04 21.19 -2.28
CA SER A 270 -10.31 22.01 -3.24
C SER A 270 -8.88 22.22 -2.74
N ALA A 271 -7.89 22.18 -3.63
CA ALA A 271 -6.50 22.37 -3.25
C ALA A 271 -6.24 23.82 -2.79
N LEU A 272 -5.48 23.98 -1.71
CA LEU A 272 -5.01 25.29 -1.27
C LEU A 272 -3.80 25.74 -2.11
N PRO A 273 -3.72 27.02 -2.53
CA PRO A 273 -2.70 27.49 -3.47
C PRO A 273 -1.28 27.48 -2.89
N ASN A 274 -1.12 27.75 -1.58
CA ASN A 274 0.18 27.86 -0.89
C ASN A 274 0.59 26.54 -0.22
N ASN A 275 0.48 25.43 -0.95
CA ASN A 275 0.58 24.08 -0.40
C ASN A 275 1.92 23.79 0.32
N GLU A 276 3.05 24.33 -0.18
CA GLU A 276 4.38 24.07 0.38
C GLU A 276 4.66 24.97 1.60
N GLU A 277 4.25 26.23 1.55
CA GLU A 277 4.39 27.19 2.65
C GLU A 277 3.55 26.75 3.85
N ILE A 278 2.30 26.35 3.62
CA ILE A 278 1.41 25.83 4.68
C ILE A 278 2.00 24.56 5.29
N GLU A 279 2.56 23.65 4.48
CA GLU A 279 3.22 22.45 5.00
C GLU A 279 4.43 22.81 5.87
N LYS A 280 5.30 23.72 5.40
CA LYS A 280 6.49 24.14 6.13
C LYS A 280 6.13 24.72 7.50
N GLU A 281 5.12 25.57 7.55
CA GLU A 281 4.63 26.18 8.78
C GLU A 281 3.97 25.14 9.69
N PHE A 282 3.19 24.21 9.12
CA PHE A 282 2.58 23.12 9.88
C PHE A 282 3.61 22.20 10.52
N CYS A 283 4.72 21.88 9.84
CA CYS A 283 5.77 20.99 10.35
C CYS A 283 6.43 21.52 11.62
N ASP A 284 6.43 22.83 11.84
CA ASP A 284 6.94 23.44 13.06
C ASP A 284 5.93 23.24 14.21
N PRO A 285 6.30 22.54 15.30
CA PRO A 285 5.40 22.34 16.42
C PRO A 285 5.08 23.64 17.17
N ALA A 286 5.80 24.75 17.00
CA ALA A 286 5.44 26.03 17.61
C ALA A 286 4.22 26.69 16.95
N ASN A 287 4.04 26.49 15.64
CA ASN A 287 3.00 27.15 14.87
C ASN A 287 1.61 26.56 15.12
N THR A 288 0.63 27.45 15.31
CA THR A 288 -0.80 27.12 15.46
C THR A 288 -1.64 27.55 14.26
N CYS A 289 -1.14 28.45 13.42
CA CYS A 289 -1.80 28.88 12.20
C CYS A 289 -0.79 29.18 11.09
N SER A 290 -1.27 29.21 9.85
CA SER A 290 -0.47 29.65 8.70
C SER A 290 -0.41 31.18 8.59
N SER A 291 0.65 31.69 7.95
CA SER A 291 0.81 33.12 7.67
C SER A 291 -0.01 33.61 6.48
N SER A 292 -0.58 32.69 5.69
CA SER A 292 -1.41 33.01 4.52
C SER A 292 -2.71 33.72 4.89
N TYR A 293 -3.28 34.49 3.96
CA TYR A 293 -4.64 35.02 4.09
C TYR A 293 -5.58 34.42 3.01
N PRO A 294 -6.70 33.79 3.41
CA PRO A 294 -7.10 33.48 4.79
C PRO A 294 -6.16 32.46 5.45
N SER A 295 -6.01 32.54 6.77
CA SER A 295 -5.11 31.65 7.53
C SER A 295 -5.75 30.31 7.83
N VAL A 296 -4.94 29.26 7.77
CA VAL A 296 -5.32 27.91 8.19
C VAL A 296 -4.98 27.77 9.67
N ASP A 297 -5.97 27.46 10.50
CA ASP A 297 -5.77 27.05 11.88
C ASP A 297 -5.40 25.56 11.92
N PHE A 298 -4.19 25.26 12.39
CA PHE A 298 -3.64 23.91 12.44
C PHE A 298 -4.16 23.07 13.60
N LEU A 299 -4.77 23.69 14.61
CA LEU A 299 -5.35 22.99 15.76
C LEU A 299 -6.77 22.54 15.45
N THR A 300 -7.57 23.44 14.88
CA THR A 300 -8.97 23.13 14.53
C THR A 300 -9.09 22.53 13.13
N MET A 301 -8.03 22.59 12.31
CA MET A 301 -8.03 22.20 10.90
C MET A 301 -9.14 22.94 10.14
N THR A 302 -9.13 24.28 10.22
CA THR A 302 -10.12 25.17 9.59
C THR A 302 -9.47 26.36 8.91
N GLN A 303 -10.20 26.98 7.97
CA GLN A 303 -9.87 28.28 7.38
C GLN A 303 -11.16 29.11 7.39
N GLY A 304 -11.29 29.99 8.39
CA GLY A 304 -12.57 30.63 8.71
C GLY A 304 -13.60 29.58 9.14
N ALA A 305 -14.76 29.53 8.46
CA ALA A 305 -15.79 28.50 8.72
C ALA A 305 -15.58 27.20 7.93
N ALA A 306 -14.63 27.17 6.97
CA ALA A 306 -14.41 26.02 6.11
C ALA A 306 -13.49 24.99 6.77
N LYS A 307 -13.80 23.70 6.64
CA LYS A 307 -12.91 22.62 7.09
C LYS A 307 -11.68 22.54 6.19
N VAL A 308 -10.53 22.22 6.77
CA VAL A 308 -9.27 21.98 6.06
C VAL A 308 -8.82 20.56 6.35
N ARG A 309 -8.16 19.91 5.39
CA ARG A 309 -7.50 18.62 5.61
C ARG A 309 -6.11 18.61 4.99
N ARG A 310 -5.24 17.80 5.60
CA ARG A 310 -3.94 17.43 5.06
C ARG A 310 -3.98 15.97 4.63
N LEU A 311 -3.87 15.75 3.33
CA LEU A 311 -3.59 14.43 2.77
C LEU A 311 -2.10 14.16 2.88
N SER A 312 -1.73 12.91 3.16
CA SER A 312 -0.34 12.49 3.31
C SER A 312 -0.11 11.17 2.61
N THR A 313 1.11 10.87 2.19
CA THR A 313 1.51 9.49 1.91
C THR A 313 1.55 8.69 3.20
N VAL A 314 1.44 7.37 3.08
CA VAL A 314 1.52 6.44 4.21
C VAL A 314 2.69 6.76 5.17
N SER A 315 2.46 6.51 6.46
CA SER A 315 3.46 6.74 7.50
C SER A 315 4.72 5.90 7.29
N SER A 316 5.90 6.50 7.51
CA SER A 316 7.20 5.84 7.34
C SER A 316 7.36 4.61 8.24
N VAL A 317 6.72 4.56 9.41
CA VAL A 317 6.79 3.38 10.30
C VAL A 317 6.07 2.16 9.72
N THR A 318 5.13 2.36 8.79
CA THR A 318 4.38 1.27 8.13
C THR A 318 5.01 0.82 6.81
N ARG A 319 5.71 1.72 6.11
CA ARG A 319 6.42 1.42 4.86
C ARG A 319 7.82 2.04 4.84
N PRO A 320 8.74 1.61 5.72
CA PRO A 320 10.05 2.25 5.88
C PRO A 320 10.92 2.19 4.61
N ASP A 321 10.66 1.24 3.72
CA ASP A 321 11.43 1.03 2.48
C ASP A 321 10.98 1.88 1.30
N PHE A 322 9.91 2.66 1.45
CA PHE A 322 9.37 3.50 0.37
C PHE A 322 9.88 4.94 0.46
N ILE A 323 10.29 5.50 -0.67
CA ILE A 323 10.65 6.92 -0.75
C ILE A 323 9.41 7.79 -0.56
N LEU A 324 9.58 8.96 0.06
CA LEU A 324 8.52 9.95 0.24
C LEU A 324 7.31 9.43 1.02
N THR A 325 7.48 8.45 1.90
CA THR A 325 6.55 8.21 3.02
C THR A 325 6.59 9.37 4.01
N THR A 326 5.48 9.66 4.67
CA THR A 326 5.42 10.73 5.67
C THR A 326 6.08 10.25 6.96
N ALA A 327 7.20 10.88 7.33
CA ALA A 327 7.81 10.69 8.64
C ALA A 327 7.13 11.62 9.65
N TRP A 328 6.67 11.06 10.77
CA TRP A 328 5.99 11.80 11.83
C TRP A 328 6.87 11.87 13.07
N THR A 329 6.98 13.06 13.64
CA THR A 329 7.72 13.36 14.86
C THR A 329 6.74 13.84 15.94
N TRP A 330 7.01 13.43 17.17
CA TRP A 330 6.21 13.78 18.33
C TRP A 330 6.99 14.73 19.24
N TYR A 331 6.30 15.72 19.79
CA TYR A 331 6.86 16.75 20.64
C TYR A 331 6.03 16.93 21.91
N TRP A 332 6.68 17.31 23.01
CA TRP A 332 6.03 17.80 24.21
C TRP A 332 6.52 19.20 24.53
N GLN A 333 5.64 20.03 25.10
CA GLN A 333 6.00 21.38 25.48
C GLN A 333 6.60 21.42 26.88
N ASP A 334 7.79 22.01 27.03
CA ASP A 334 8.45 22.16 28.32
C ASP A 334 7.94 23.37 29.11
N GLU A 335 8.55 23.62 30.28
CA GLU A 335 8.18 24.73 31.16
C GLU A 335 8.51 26.11 30.59
N PHE A 336 9.40 26.18 29.62
CA PHE A 336 9.79 27.40 28.92
C PHE A 336 9.02 27.58 27.61
N SER A 337 7.94 26.83 27.42
CA SER A 337 7.13 26.82 26.19
C SER A 337 7.87 26.34 24.94
N GLN A 338 9.02 25.67 25.09
CA GLN A 338 9.78 25.08 24.00
C GLN A 338 9.26 23.67 23.68
N TRP A 339 9.24 23.32 22.39
CA TRP A 339 8.80 22.01 21.93
C TRP A 339 9.97 21.04 21.84
N MET A 340 9.97 20.05 22.73
CA MET A 340 11.00 19.03 22.84
C MET A 340 10.55 17.75 22.16
N GLU A 341 11.38 17.21 21.27
CA GLU A 341 11.10 15.95 20.58
C GLU A 341 11.22 14.75 21.53
N TYR A 342 10.29 13.80 21.42
CA TYR A 342 10.40 12.52 22.10
C TYR A 342 11.56 11.71 21.51
N ALA A 343 12.57 11.46 22.37
CA ALA A 343 13.84 10.79 22.07
C ALA A 343 14.89 11.61 21.31
N ALA A 344 14.85 12.95 21.37
CA ALA A 344 16.04 13.75 21.06
C ALA A 344 17.16 13.38 22.02
N SER A 345 18.27 12.87 21.48
CA SER A 345 19.49 12.60 22.23
C SER A 345 20.07 13.92 22.75
N SER A 346 19.68 14.32 23.95
CA SER A 346 20.42 15.30 24.73
C SER A 346 20.80 14.65 26.06
N ASP A 347 22.10 14.71 26.38
CA ASP A 347 22.75 14.14 27.56
C ASP A 347 22.23 14.67 28.92
N VAL A 348 21.06 15.32 28.95
CA VAL A 348 20.55 16.09 30.10
C VAL A 348 19.20 15.55 30.60
N HIS A 349 18.49 14.72 29.85
CA HIS A 349 17.26 14.09 30.31
C HIS A 349 17.36 12.57 30.22
N HIS A 350 17.32 11.91 31.38
CA HIS A 350 17.33 10.46 31.54
C HIS A 350 16.47 9.76 30.47
N ALA A 351 17.11 8.91 29.66
CA ALA A 351 16.56 8.32 28.44
C ALA A 351 15.08 7.91 28.57
N SER A 352 14.23 8.57 27.79
CA SER A 352 12.83 8.20 27.62
C SER A 352 12.73 6.74 27.14
N SER A 353 11.82 5.97 27.72
CA SER A 353 11.51 4.59 27.30
C SER A 353 10.73 4.52 25.98
N ILE A 354 10.36 5.67 25.41
CA ILE A 354 9.58 5.76 24.18
C ILE A 354 10.17 6.78 23.20
N THR A 355 10.13 6.45 21.90
CA THR A 355 10.53 7.32 20.79
C THR A 355 9.34 7.83 19.98
N SER A 356 9.57 8.83 19.12
CA SER A 356 8.57 9.31 18.17
C SER A 356 8.05 8.19 17.25
N GLU A 357 8.88 7.24 16.83
CA GLU A 357 8.44 6.10 16.01
C GLU A 357 7.52 5.13 16.78
N ASP A 358 7.77 4.92 18.06
CA ASP A 358 6.93 4.05 18.89
C ASP A 358 5.59 4.71 19.20
N LEU A 359 5.58 6.03 19.46
CA LEU A 359 4.36 6.82 19.58
C LEU A 359 3.54 6.79 18.30
N GLU A 360 4.20 6.95 17.14
CA GLU A 360 3.54 6.90 15.84
C GLU A 360 2.92 5.53 15.55
N LYS A 361 3.62 4.42 15.83
CA LYS A 361 3.04 3.08 15.67
C LYS A 361 1.80 2.90 16.55
N LYS A 362 1.88 3.29 17.82
CA LYS A 362 0.76 3.17 18.78
C LYS A 362 -0.43 4.05 18.39
N TYR A 363 -0.17 5.26 17.91
CA TYR A 363 -1.21 6.15 17.40
C TYR A 363 -1.93 5.60 16.15
N LEU A 364 -1.19 4.93 15.26
CA LEU A 364 -1.78 4.28 14.09
C LEU A 364 -2.58 3.02 14.44
N GLU A 365 -2.21 2.31 15.51
CA GLU A 365 -2.99 1.20 16.06
C GLU A 365 -4.32 1.69 16.66
N ASP A 366 -4.26 2.71 17.51
CA ASP A 366 -5.43 3.34 18.13
C ASP A 366 -5.13 4.80 18.52
N SER A 367 -5.68 5.74 17.76
CA SER A 367 -5.51 7.19 17.95
C SER A 367 -6.30 7.76 19.13
N SER A 368 -7.14 6.95 19.78
CA SER A 368 -7.88 7.31 20.99
C SER A 368 -7.30 6.68 22.26
N SER A 369 -6.27 5.84 22.11
CA SER A 369 -5.65 5.14 23.22
C SER A 369 -4.85 6.05 24.15
N VAL A 370 -4.59 5.49 25.33
CA VAL A 370 -3.76 6.09 26.36
C VAL A 370 -2.54 5.20 26.54
N LEU A 371 -1.33 5.78 26.50
CA LEU A 371 -0.07 5.05 26.56
C LEU A 371 0.73 5.44 27.78
N GLN A 372 1.21 4.45 28.53
CA GLN A 372 2.09 4.66 29.68
C GLN A 372 3.55 4.50 29.26
N PHE A 373 4.40 5.38 29.74
CA PHE A 373 5.85 5.31 29.52
C PHE A 373 6.60 5.94 30.69
N THR A 374 7.90 5.69 30.77
CA THR A 374 8.80 6.29 31.75
C THR A 374 9.85 7.18 31.08
N ALA A 375 10.23 8.27 31.73
CA ALA A 375 11.43 9.03 31.40
C ALA A 375 12.21 9.29 32.69
N GLY A 376 13.42 8.73 32.78
CA GLY A 376 14.14 8.60 34.03
C GLY A 376 13.35 7.85 35.10
N HIS A 377 13.23 8.45 36.29
CA HIS A 377 12.51 7.88 37.43
C HIS A 377 11.03 8.29 37.50
N GLN A 378 10.52 8.97 36.47
CA GLN A 378 9.15 9.47 36.46
C GLN A 378 8.29 8.65 35.49
N GLU A 379 7.07 8.32 35.93
CA GLU A 379 6.05 7.68 35.10
C GLU A 379 5.11 8.71 34.51
N TYR A 380 4.81 8.54 33.24
CA TYR A 380 3.95 9.42 32.47
C TYR A 380 2.88 8.63 31.72
N VAL A 381 1.82 9.35 31.39
CA VAL A 381 0.71 8.87 30.58
C VAL A 381 0.50 9.86 29.43
N ILE A 382 0.45 9.38 28.20
CA ILE A 382 0.08 10.17 27.02
C ILE A 382 -1.34 9.81 26.63
N SER A 383 -2.20 10.83 26.51
CA SER A 383 -3.51 10.71 25.87
C SER A 383 -3.38 11.19 24.43
N PHE A 384 -3.52 10.28 23.46
CA PHE A 384 -3.49 10.65 22.05
C PHE A 384 -4.73 11.44 21.64
N LYS A 385 -5.87 11.15 22.28
CA LYS A 385 -7.13 11.86 22.04
C LYS A 385 -7.03 13.34 22.46
N ASP A 386 -6.49 13.57 23.64
CA ASP A 386 -6.44 14.92 24.22
C ASP A 386 -5.14 15.65 23.86
N MET A 387 -4.17 14.95 23.25
CA MET A 387 -2.85 15.46 22.89
C MET A 387 -2.13 16.10 24.09
N ILE A 388 -2.09 15.35 25.20
CA ILE A 388 -1.42 15.74 26.45
C ILE A 388 -0.61 14.59 27.05
N GLN A 389 0.41 14.96 27.81
CA GLN A 389 1.18 14.08 28.69
C GLN A 389 0.90 14.46 30.14
N ILE A 390 0.68 13.46 30.99
CA ILE A 390 0.41 13.64 32.41
C ILE A 390 1.49 12.92 33.22
N ASN A 391 2.15 13.62 34.13
CA ASN A 391 3.01 12.98 35.12
C ASN A 391 2.17 12.29 36.19
N LYS A 392 2.34 10.98 36.39
CA LYS A 392 1.49 10.24 37.33
C LYS A 392 1.70 10.64 38.80
N ARG A 393 2.91 11.08 39.16
CA ARG A 393 3.30 11.46 40.52
C ARG A 393 2.86 12.87 40.87
N TYR A 394 3.20 13.85 40.03
CA TYR A 394 2.96 15.27 40.29
C TYR A 394 1.67 15.80 39.67
N LYS A 395 0.97 14.98 38.86
CA LYS A 395 -0.25 15.35 38.12
C LYS A 395 -0.08 16.56 37.19
N THR A 396 1.16 16.94 36.88
CA THR A 396 1.44 17.99 35.91
C THR A 396 1.03 17.54 34.50
N VAL A 397 0.41 18.45 33.76
CA VAL A 397 -0.06 18.22 32.39
C VAL A 397 0.80 19.05 31.45
N LYS A 398 1.34 18.42 30.40
CA LYS A 398 2.11 19.06 29.33
C LYS A 398 1.43 18.80 27.99
N HIS A 399 1.42 19.79 27.09
CA HIS A 399 0.85 19.62 25.76
C HIS A 399 1.75 18.77 24.88
N VAL A 400 1.14 17.97 24.01
CA VAL A 400 1.80 17.11 23.04
C VAL A 400 1.39 17.55 21.63
N ARG A 401 2.33 17.53 20.68
CA ARG A 401 2.07 17.80 19.26
C ARG A 401 2.70 16.73 18.38
N ARG A 402 1.93 16.29 17.39
CA ARG A 402 2.38 15.38 16.32
C ARG A 402 2.53 16.20 15.05
N ARG A 403 3.73 16.23 14.46
CA ARG A 403 4.04 16.99 13.23
C ARG A 403 4.83 16.15 12.23
N PRO A 404 4.63 16.30 10.92
CA PRO A 404 5.43 15.62 9.92
C PRO A 404 6.80 16.30 9.77
N VAL A 405 7.80 15.55 9.31
CA VAL A 405 9.08 16.11 8.88
C VAL A 405 8.89 16.79 7.52
N PHE A 406 9.27 18.07 7.42
CA PHE A 406 9.11 18.85 6.20
C PHE A 406 9.95 18.29 5.04
N VAL A 407 9.35 18.24 3.85
CA VAL A 407 10.03 17.86 2.60
C VAL A 407 9.72 18.91 1.55
N SER A 408 10.71 19.72 1.14
CA SER A 408 10.48 20.73 0.12
C SER A 408 10.22 20.12 -1.27
N ARG A 409 9.71 20.92 -2.22
CA ARG A 409 9.56 20.50 -3.62
C ARG A 409 10.91 20.09 -4.21
N SER A 410 11.98 20.84 -3.92
CA SER A 410 13.33 20.52 -4.39
C SER A 410 13.84 19.20 -3.80
N ASP A 411 13.59 18.94 -2.52
CA ASP A 411 13.92 17.66 -1.88
C ASP A 411 13.13 16.50 -2.49
N ALA A 412 11.82 16.68 -2.68
CA ALA A 412 10.97 15.66 -3.27
C ALA A 412 11.40 15.33 -4.72
N GLU A 413 11.74 16.34 -5.52
CA GLU A 413 12.28 16.15 -6.85
C GLU A 413 13.66 15.47 -6.84
N ALA A 414 14.55 15.87 -5.94
CA ALA A 414 15.85 15.24 -5.78
C ALA A 414 15.73 13.76 -5.40
N ILE A 415 14.78 13.43 -4.51
CA ILE A 415 14.47 12.05 -4.10
C ILE A 415 13.89 11.24 -5.28
N LYS A 416 13.06 11.84 -6.14
CA LYS A 416 12.50 11.19 -7.35
C LYS A 416 13.51 11.00 -8.48
N LYS A 417 14.40 11.98 -8.71
CA LYS A 417 15.40 11.98 -9.80
C LYS A 417 16.56 11.03 -9.52
N ARG A 418 16.80 10.68 -8.25
CA ARG A 418 17.68 9.57 -7.89
C ARG A 418 17.08 8.29 -8.48
N LYS A 419 17.71 7.74 -9.54
CA LYS A 419 17.43 6.37 -10.02
C LYS A 419 17.37 5.46 -8.80
N SER A 420 16.36 4.58 -8.76
CA SER A 420 16.01 3.74 -7.61
C SER A 420 17.20 2.88 -7.12
N GLY A 421 18.09 3.52 -6.37
CA GLY A 421 19.09 2.91 -5.51
C GLY A 421 18.63 3.06 -4.06
N PRO A 422 18.92 2.09 -3.18
CA PRO A 422 18.31 2.00 -1.86
C PRO A 422 19.01 2.98 -0.92
N ASN A 423 18.57 4.25 -0.87
CA ASN A 423 18.92 5.25 0.15
C ASN A 423 18.11 6.55 -0.10
N ARG A 424 17.13 6.98 0.71
CA ARG A 424 17.21 7.28 2.15
C ARG A 424 15.82 7.59 2.73
N SER A 425 15.65 7.28 4.02
CA SER A 425 14.77 7.95 4.99
C SER A 425 15.57 9.03 5.73
N PHE A 426 14.90 10.09 6.21
CA PHE A 426 15.44 11.02 7.21
C PHE A 426 15.35 10.39 8.62
N THR A 427 16.37 10.68 9.45
CA THR A 427 16.68 10.29 10.85
C THR A 427 17.05 8.82 11.16
N PRO A 428 17.89 8.59 12.19
CA PRO A 428 19.35 8.68 12.21
C PRO A 428 20.04 7.45 11.55
N ASN A 429 20.93 7.72 10.59
CA ASN A 429 22.02 6.92 10.02
C ASN A 429 22.12 5.36 10.17
N PHE A 430 21.03 4.58 10.02
CA PHE A 430 21.11 3.11 9.86
C PHE A 430 21.60 2.63 8.46
N LYS A 431 22.17 3.53 7.65
CA LYS A 431 22.59 3.30 6.25
C LYS A 431 24.06 3.61 5.99
N ALA A 432 24.84 3.90 7.05
CA ALA A 432 26.28 4.01 6.92
C ALA A 432 26.88 2.61 6.79
N VAL A 433 27.42 2.30 5.61
CA VAL A 433 28.45 1.26 5.51
C VAL A 433 29.63 1.67 6.40
N PRO A 434 30.36 0.72 7.00
CA PRO A 434 31.47 1.03 7.88
C PRO A 434 32.44 2.01 7.23
N THR A 435 32.99 2.94 8.01
CA THR A 435 33.86 4.02 7.50
C THR A 435 35.12 3.48 6.82
N TYR A 436 35.57 2.29 7.22
CA TYR A 436 36.71 1.59 6.62
C TYR A 436 36.39 0.95 5.25
N TRP A 437 35.13 0.88 4.83
CA TRP A 437 34.77 0.39 3.50
C TRP A 437 35.20 1.33 2.39
N ASP A 438 35.68 0.76 1.30
CA ASP A 438 35.93 1.47 0.05
C ASP A 438 34.59 1.73 -0.65
N LYS A 439 34.09 2.96 -0.49
CA LYS A 439 32.81 3.40 -1.05
C LYS A 439 32.84 3.49 -2.58
N SER A 440 34.02 3.60 -3.19
CA SER A 440 34.16 3.63 -4.66
C SER A 440 33.98 2.24 -5.28
N GLN A 441 34.18 1.18 -4.49
CA GLN A 441 34.13 -0.21 -4.91
C GLN A 441 32.91 -0.95 -4.33
N LEU A 442 31.80 -0.23 -4.11
CA LEU A 442 30.56 -0.79 -3.57
C LEU A 442 29.57 -1.13 -4.70
N PRO A 443 29.32 -2.40 -5.01
CA PRO A 443 28.38 -2.76 -6.06
C PRO A 443 26.93 -2.47 -5.66
N GLU A 444 26.09 -2.07 -6.63
CA GLU A 444 24.66 -1.81 -6.41
C GLU A 444 23.88 -3.09 -6.04
N THR A 445 24.31 -4.24 -6.56
CA THR A 445 23.82 -5.57 -6.18
C THR A 445 24.99 -6.57 -6.11
N GLY A 446 24.94 -7.50 -5.15
CA GLY A 446 25.99 -8.50 -4.95
C GLY A 446 27.06 -8.06 -3.93
N TYR A 447 28.30 -8.49 -4.14
CA TYR A 447 29.42 -8.25 -3.23
C TYR A 447 30.68 -7.92 -4.02
N LYS A 448 31.65 -7.30 -3.33
CA LYS A 448 33.02 -7.18 -3.82
C LYS A 448 34.00 -7.61 -2.73
N ARG A 449 35.07 -8.29 -3.13
CA ARG A 449 36.22 -8.60 -2.27
C ARG A 449 37.27 -7.53 -2.49
N ILE A 450 37.68 -6.88 -1.41
CA ILE A 450 38.71 -5.84 -1.40
C ILE A 450 39.90 -6.40 -0.64
N GLU A 451 41.03 -6.54 -1.32
CA GLU A 451 42.26 -6.98 -0.67
C GLU A 451 42.71 -5.96 0.38
N VAL A 452 42.95 -6.44 1.60
CA VAL A 452 43.37 -5.61 2.72
C VAL A 452 44.90 -5.58 2.74
N LEU A 453 45.47 -4.39 2.58
CA LEU A 453 46.92 -4.21 2.50
C LEU A 453 47.62 -4.62 3.80
N GLU A 454 48.75 -5.33 3.68
CA GLU A 454 49.49 -5.87 4.83
C GLU A 454 49.96 -4.83 5.84
N SER A 455 50.16 -3.58 5.39
CA SER A 455 50.58 -2.46 6.22
C SER A 455 49.48 -1.87 7.12
N THR A 456 48.22 -2.29 6.94
CA THR A 456 47.08 -1.73 7.67
C THR A 456 46.84 -2.38 9.03
N GLU A 457 46.27 -1.63 9.96
CA GLU A 457 45.83 -2.15 11.26
C GLU A 457 44.75 -3.23 11.11
N GLU A 458 43.87 -3.08 10.12
CA GLU A 458 42.83 -4.05 9.75
C GLU A 458 43.43 -5.42 9.42
N HIS A 459 44.45 -5.46 8.56
CA HIS A 459 45.15 -6.70 8.22
C HIS A 459 45.81 -7.33 9.45
N ASN A 460 46.52 -6.54 10.25
CA ASN A 460 47.20 -7.03 11.45
C ASN A 460 46.23 -7.60 12.48
N LYS A 461 45.06 -7.00 12.65
CA LYS A 461 44.01 -7.51 13.54
C LYS A 461 43.54 -8.91 13.13
N VAL A 462 43.22 -9.11 11.85
CA VAL A 462 42.76 -10.41 11.34
C VAL A 462 43.88 -11.46 11.36
N LYS A 463 45.10 -11.06 10.97
CA LYS A 463 46.31 -11.90 11.02
C LYS A 463 46.62 -12.39 12.44
N ASN A 464 46.52 -11.51 13.43
CA ASN A 464 46.76 -11.85 14.83
C ASN A 464 45.68 -12.80 15.37
N LEU A 465 44.41 -12.63 14.98
CA LEU A 465 43.33 -13.57 15.34
C LEU A 465 43.62 -14.98 14.79
N PHE A 466 44.04 -15.09 13.53
CA PHE A 466 44.37 -16.36 12.89
C PHE A 466 45.57 -17.06 13.56
N ARG A 467 46.65 -16.30 13.79
CA ARG A 467 47.92 -16.81 14.36
C ARG A 467 47.82 -17.31 15.80
N LYS A 468 46.75 -16.98 16.55
CA LYS A 468 46.53 -17.51 17.90
C LYS A 468 46.54 -19.03 17.95
N THR A 469 46.11 -19.70 16.86
CA THR A 469 45.98 -21.17 16.83
C THR A 469 46.54 -21.84 15.58
N MET A 470 46.89 -21.05 14.55
CA MET A 470 47.41 -21.56 13.26
C MET A 470 48.92 -21.31 13.15
N PHE A 471 49.72 -22.13 13.83
CA PHE A 471 51.19 -22.13 13.72
C PHE A 471 51.63 -22.98 12.52
N GLY A 472 52.71 -22.59 11.82
CA GLY A 472 53.20 -23.30 10.63
C GLY A 472 52.37 -23.04 9.36
N PHE A 473 51.61 -21.94 9.33
CA PHE A 473 50.84 -21.52 8.16
C PHE A 473 51.11 -20.04 7.84
N THR A 474 51.25 -19.76 6.55
CA THR A 474 51.41 -18.41 6.01
C THR A 474 50.13 -17.94 5.33
N ILE A 475 49.65 -16.75 5.73
CA ILE A 475 48.55 -16.05 5.05
C ILE A 475 49.09 -15.48 3.73
N LYS A 476 48.40 -15.78 2.63
CA LYS A 476 48.68 -15.20 1.30
C LYS A 476 47.98 -13.88 1.08
N LYS A 477 46.70 -13.82 1.44
CA LYS A 477 45.88 -12.61 1.30
C LYS A 477 44.71 -12.62 2.27
N ILE A 478 44.27 -11.43 2.65
CA ILE A 478 43.04 -11.18 3.40
C ILE A 478 42.18 -10.27 2.54
N GLU A 479 40.96 -10.70 2.26
CA GLU A 479 40.00 -9.94 1.46
C GLU A 479 38.81 -9.55 2.33
N ARG A 480 38.56 -8.25 2.50
CA ARG A 480 37.33 -7.75 3.09
C ARG A 480 36.19 -7.91 2.11
N ILE A 481 35.09 -8.47 2.58
CA ILE A 481 33.85 -8.58 1.80
C ILE A 481 33.04 -7.31 2.03
N GLN A 482 32.67 -6.66 0.93
CA GLN A 482 31.76 -5.53 0.92
C GLN A 482 30.47 -5.95 0.21
N ASN A 483 29.55 -6.52 1.00
CA ASN A 483 28.19 -6.81 0.57
C ASN A 483 27.22 -5.89 1.34
N LYS A 484 26.72 -4.85 0.67
CA LYS A 484 25.85 -3.85 1.29
C LYS A 484 24.54 -4.45 1.79
N SER A 485 23.91 -5.30 0.98
CA SER A 485 22.62 -5.91 1.32
C SER A 485 22.72 -6.84 2.53
N LEU A 486 23.75 -7.67 2.60
CA LEU A 486 23.97 -8.52 3.78
C LEU A 486 24.33 -7.69 5.02
N TRP A 487 25.06 -6.59 4.85
CA TRP A 487 25.38 -5.69 5.96
C TRP A 487 24.15 -4.99 6.53
N GLU A 488 23.27 -4.49 5.66
CA GLU A 488 22.00 -3.86 6.06
C GLU A 488 21.11 -4.84 6.84
N ILE A 489 21.02 -6.09 6.38
CA ILE A 489 20.27 -7.15 7.07
C ILE A 489 20.90 -7.49 8.43
N PHE A 490 22.22 -7.61 8.49
CA PHE A 490 22.96 -7.90 9.72
C PHE A 490 22.80 -6.79 10.77
N GLN A 491 22.92 -5.53 10.37
CA GLN A 491 22.73 -4.38 11.26
C GLN A 491 21.27 -4.26 11.73
N TRP A 492 20.31 -4.54 10.84
CA TRP A 492 18.89 -4.61 11.23
C TRP A 492 18.66 -5.69 12.30
N GLN A 493 19.23 -6.88 12.12
CA GLN A 493 19.12 -7.97 13.11
C GLN A 493 19.78 -7.60 14.45
N ALA A 494 20.95 -6.95 14.43
CA ALA A 494 21.60 -6.45 15.64
C ALA A 494 20.71 -5.47 16.40
N GLU A 495 20.05 -4.56 15.69
CA GLU A 495 19.14 -3.60 16.30
C GLU A 495 17.87 -4.26 16.84
N GLN A 496 17.31 -5.26 16.14
CA GLN A 496 16.21 -6.06 16.69
C GLN A 496 16.62 -6.76 17.98
N MET A 497 17.74 -7.48 17.98
CA MET A 497 18.23 -8.19 19.16
C MET A 497 18.54 -7.22 20.32
N LYS A 498 19.04 -6.01 20.04
CA LYS A 498 19.25 -4.96 21.04
C LYS A 498 17.94 -4.50 21.68
N LYS A 499 16.89 -4.29 20.88
CA LYS A 499 15.55 -3.92 21.38
C LYS A 499 14.96 -5.00 22.28
N HIS A 500 15.08 -6.27 21.87
CA HIS A 500 14.63 -7.41 22.68
C HIS A 500 15.47 -7.60 23.95
N ASN A 501 16.75 -7.20 23.94
CA ASN A 501 17.63 -7.23 25.10
C ASN A 501 17.62 -5.94 25.93
N ARG A 502 16.46 -5.27 26.02
CA ARG A 502 16.25 -4.06 26.85
C ARG A 502 17.24 -2.94 26.53
N GLY A 503 17.59 -2.79 25.26
CA GLY A 503 18.53 -1.78 24.77
C GLY A 503 20.01 -2.09 25.02
N ARG A 504 20.35 -3.21 25.67
CA ARG A 504 21.75 -3.62 25.85
C ARG A 504 22.33 -4.06 24.52
N ASN A 505 23.55 -3.63 24.23
CA ASN A 505 24.25 -4.02 23.01
C ASN A 505 24.32 -5.54 22.91
N VAL A 506 24.05 -6.05 21.70
CA VAL A 506 24.11 -7.48 21.41
C VAL A 506 25.56 -7.95 21.51
N ASN A 507 25.76 -9.12 22.10
CA ASN A 507 27.06 -9.76 22.11
C ASN A 507 27.43 -10.18 20.68
N GLU A 508 28.33 -9.43 20.06
CA GLU A 508 28.87 -9.70 18.73
C GLU A 508 30.28 -10.30 18.85
N LYS A 509 30.57 -11.36 18.08
CA LYS A 509 31.88 -11.99 18.04
C LYS A 509 32.41 -12.09 16.60
N LEU A 510 33.74 -11.96 16.48
CA LEU A 510 34.46 -12.38 15.28
C LEU A 510 34.86 -13.85 15.44
N LEU A 511 34.34 -14.70 14.57
CA LEU A 511 34.52 -16.15 14.61
C LEU A 511 34.94 -16.70 13.24
N PHE A 512 35.58 -17.87 13.23
CA PHE A 512 36.06 -18.54 12.03
C PHE A 512 35.01 -19.51 11.47
N HIS A 513 34.98 -19.63 10.14
CA HIS A 513 34.20 -20.66 9.45
C HIS A 513 35.03 -21.23 8.28
N GLY A 514 35.35 -22.51 8.35
CA GLY A 514 36.00 -23.25 7.26
C GLY A 514 34.96 -23.79 6.29
N THR A 515 35.23 -23.68 4.99
CA THR A 515 34.35 -24.23 3.95
C THR A 515 35.19 -24.63 2.73
N ASP A 516 34.59 -25.39 1.82
CA ASP A 516 35.22 -25.66 0.53
C ASP A 516 35.24 -24.39 -0.32
N SER A 517 36.32 -24.22 -1.09
CA SER A 517 36.49 -23.17 -2.09
C SER A 517 35.28 -22.99 -3.02
N ALA A 518 34.57 -24.08 -3.35
CA ALA A 518 33.38 -24.06 -4.20
C ALA A 518 32.21 -23.23 -3.61
N TYR A 519 32.15 -23.03 -2.29
CA TYR A 519 31.07 -22.30 -1.62
C TYR A 519 31.42 -20.84 -1.30
N VAL A 520 32.66 -20.42 -1.49
CA VAL A 520 33.13 -19.08 -1.08
C VAL A 520 32.31 -17.97 -1.75
N ASP A 521 32.14 -18.03 -3.07
CA ASP A 521 31.40 -17.00 -3.81
C ASP A 521 29.89 -17.04 -3.48
N ALA A 522 29.33 -18.22 -3.25
CA ALA A 522 27.93 -18.37 -2.82
C ALA A 522 27.70 -17.72 -1.46
N ILE A 523 28.58 -17.95 -0.48
CA ILE A 523 28.51 -17.36 0.86
C ILE A 523 28.67 -15.85 0.80
N CYS A 524 29.63 -15.34 0.02
CA CYS A 524 29.82 -13.90 -0.12
C CYS A 524 28.60 -13.19 -0.73
N LYS A 525 27.87 -13.88 -1.62
CA LYS A 525 26.69 -13.33 -2.30
C LYS A 525 25.40 -13.50 -1.50
N GLN A 526 25.18 -14.66 -0.90
CA GLN A 526 23.87 -15.09 -0.37
C GLN A 526 23.87 -15.33 1.14
N ASN A 527 25.01 -15.17 1.82
CA ASN A 527 25.25 -15.50 3.22
C ASN A 527 25.34 -17.02 3.47
N PHE A 528 25.65 -17.41 4.71
CA PHE A 528 25.73 -18.82 5.10
C PHE A 528 24.34 -19.47 5.10
N ASP A 529 24.24 -20.64 4.46
CA ASP A 529 23.04 -21.49 4.48
C ASP A 529 23.45 -22.91 4.90
N TRP A 530 23.16 -23.26 6.15
CA TRP A 530 23.52 -24.57 6.71
C TRP A 530 22.87 -25.75 5.96
N ARG A 531 21.80 -25.52 5.19
CA ARG A 531 21.16 -26.54 4.35
C ARG A 531 22.01 -26.88 3.12
N ILE A 532 22.93 -25.99 2.76
CA ILE A 532 23.79 -26.09 1.58
C ILE A 532 25.26 -26.33 2.00
N CYS A 533 25.72 -25.69 3.08
CA CYS A 533 27.12 -25.69 3.53
C CYS A 533 27.57 -26.93 4.33
N GLY A 534 26.89 -28.08 4.18
CA GLY A 534 27.31 -29.37 4.73
C GLY A 534 26.94 -29.60 6.20
N THR A 535 26.19 -30.68 6.46
CA THR A 535 25.78 -31.16 7.80
C THR A 535 26.89 -31.99 8.46
N HIS A 536 28.11 -31.48 8.51
CA HIS A 536 29.20 -32.16 9.22
C HIS A 536 29.06 -31.91 10.73
N GLY A 537 28.43 -32.87 11.43
CA GLY A 537 28.32 -32.86 12.88
C GLY A 537 27.37 -31.79 13.42
N THR A 538 26.06 -32.02 13.33
CA THR A 538 25.04 -31.14 13.94
C THR A 538 24.92 -31.36 15.46
N ALA A 539 26.03 -31.55 16.18
CA ALA A 539 26.03 -31.99 17.59
C ALA A 539 25.32 -30.99 18.53
N TYR A 540 25.31 -29.70 18.17
CA TYR A 540 24.80 -28.60 18.99
C TYR A 540 23.61 -27.87 18.35
N GLY A 541 23.03 -28.45 17.29
CA GLY A 541 21.85 -27.93 16.58
C GLY A 541 22.00 -27.93 15.07
N LYS A 542 20.88 -27.81 14.35
CA LYS A 542 20.82 -27.70 12.88
C LYS A 542 20.88 -26.24 12.46
N GLY A 543 22.07 -25.65 12.56
CA GLY A 543 22.35 -24.26 12.20
C GLY A 543 23.75 -24.11 11.60
N SER A 544 24.18 -22.86 11.38
CA SER A 544 25.51 -22.53 10.88
C SER A 544 26.52 -22.50 12.04
N TYR A 545 27.65 -23.21 11.88
CA TYR A 545 28.68 -23.38 12.91
C TYR A 545 29.84 -22.40 12.73
N PHE A 546 30.27 -21.80 13.83
CA PHE A 546 31.38 -20.85 13.87
C PHE A 546 32.31 -21.17 15.04
N ALA A 547 33.62 -21.17 14.79
CA ALA A 547 34.62 -21.52 15.79
C ALA A 547 35.34 -20.29 16.33
N ARG A 548 35.64 -20.28 17.62
CA ARG A 548 36.56 -19.29 18.22
C ARG A 548 37.97 -19.41 17.62
N ASP A 549 38.42 -20.64 17.41
CA ASP A 549 39.79 -20.96 17.05
C ASP A 549 39.88 -21.37 15.56
N ALA A 550 40.74 -20.69 14.80
CA ALA A 550 40.95 -20.94 13.37
C ALA A 550 41.37 -22.40 13.09
N LYS A 551 42.14 -23.01 14.00
CA LYS A 551 42.56 -24.42 13.93
C LYS A 551 41.39 -25.40 13.83
N TYR A 552 40.28 -25.11 14.51
CA TYR A 552 39.08 -25.95 14.41
C TYR A 552 38.47 -25.84 13.00
N SER A 553 38.32 -24.61 12.51
CA SER A 553 37.79 -24.33 11.16
C SER A 553 38.65 -24.90 10.04
N HIS A 554 39.96 -25.04 10.23
CA HIS A 554 40.86 -25.63 9.24
C HIS A 554 40.45 -27.04 8.78
N SER A 555 39.95 -27.87 9.71
CA SER A 555 39.51 -29.24 9.40
C SER A 555 38.32 -29.30 8.42
N TYR A 556 37.64 -28.18 8.21
CA TYR A 556 36.49 -28.02 7.31
C TYR A 556 36.85 -27.29 6.01
N THR A 557 38.13 -26.96 5.82
CA THR A 557 38.64 -26.44 4.55
C THR A 557 38.97 -27.61 3.63
N GLY A 558 38.52 -27.56 2.37
CA GLY A 558 38.74 -28.62 1.38
C GLY A 558 40.23 -29.01 1.26
N SER A 559 40.52 -30.29 1.02
CA SER A 559 41.89 -30.85 0.99
C SER A 559 42.54 -30.84 -0.40
N SER A 560 41.88 -30.26 -1.41
CA SER A 560 42.21 -30.41 -2.84
C SER A 560 43.21 -29.37 -3.38
N SER A 561 43.59 -28.36 -2.61
CA SER A 561 44.48 -27.28 -3.07
C SER A 561 45.61 -26.99 -2.07
N SER A 562 46.79 -26.66 -2.58
CA SER A 562 47.94 -26.15 -1.80
C SER A 562 47.64 -24.82 -1.10
N SER A 563 46.53 -24.18 -1.45
CA SER A 563 46.04 -22.95 -0.85
C SER A 563 44.62 -23.15 -0.35
N ARG A 564 44.40 -22.88 0.93
CA ARG A 564 43.13 -23.07 1.64
C ARG A 564 42.48 -21.72 1.93
N THR A 565 41.17 -21.76 2.16
CA THR A 565 40.36 -20.58 2.40
C THR A 565 39.44 -20.78 3.58
N MET A 566 39.34 -19.78 4.46
CA MET A 566 38.35 -19.73 5.53
C MET A 566 37.81 -18.31 5.72
N PHE A 567 36.63 -18.19 6.32
CA PHE A 567 36.01 -16.91 6.64
C PHE A 567 36.35 -16.46 8.07
N VAL A 568 36.45 -15.15 8.25
CA VAL A 568 36.26 -14.48 9.54
C VAL A 568 34.95 -13.72 9.48
N THR A 569 34.09 -14.00 10.44
CA THR A 569 32.66 -13.71 10.35
C THR A 569 32.22 -12.96 11.59
N ARG A 570 31.44 -11.89 11.41
CA ARG A 570 30.71 -11.26 12.51
C ARG A 570 29.46 -12.06 12.81
N VAL A 571 29.31 -12.44 14.06
CA VAL A 571 28.20 -13.28 14.52
C VAL A 571 27.56 -12.63 15.74
N LEU A 572 26.27 -12.36 15.64
CA LEU A 572 25.43 -11.87 16.74
C LEU A 572 25.04 -13.07 17.62
N VAL A 573 25.92 -13.42 18.55
CA VAL A 573 25.72 -14.59 19.42
C VAL A 573 24.72 -14.33 20.53
N GLY A 574 24.51 -13.08 20.92
CA GLY A 574 23.52 -12.69 21.92
C GLY A 574 23.66 -13.44 23.24
N GLU A 575 22.54 -13.88 23.80
CA GLU A 575 22.49 -14.81 24.94
C GLU A 575 22.56 -16.27 24.43
N SER A 576 23.62 -16.96 24.80
CA SER A 576 23.90 -18.34 24.37
C SER A 576 23.49 -19.38 25.42
N ILE A 577 23.19 -20.59 24.96
CA ILE A 577 22.88 -21.76 25.82
C ILE A 577 23.55 -23.03 25.28
N LYS A 578 23.71 -24.07 26.10
CA LYS A 578 24.27 -25.35 25.64
C LYS A 578 23.41 -25.97 24.54
N GLY A 579 24.03 -26.33 23.43
CA GLY A 579 23.37 -26.88 22.26
C GLY A 579 23.00 -28.36 22.39
N ASN A 580 22.09 -28.79 21.52
CA ASN A 580 21.67 -30.18 21.38
C ASN A 580 21.41 -30.50 19.90
N SER A 581 21.76 -31.70 19.47
CA SER A 581 21.63 -32.11 18.07
C SER A 581 20.22 -32.07 17.49
N GLY A 582 19.20 -32.18 18.33
CA GLY A 582 17.79 -32.10 17.94
C GLY A 582 17.29 -30.68 17.69
N TYR A 583 18.02 -29.63 18.10
CA TYR A 583 17.55 -28.26 18.00
C TYR A 583 17.49 -27.77 16.55
N LEU A 584 16.31 -27.29 16.15
CA LEU A 584 16.07 -26.61 14.87
C LEU A 584 16.13 -25.08 15.01
N ARG A 585 16.04 -24.60 16.25
CA ARG A 585 16.21 -23.21 16.69
C ARG A 585 16.70 -23.23 18.15
N PRO A 586 17.19 -22.12 18.70
CA PRO A 586 17.57 -22.08 20.11
C PRO A 586 16.40 -22.43 21.02
N PRO A 587 16.63 -23.08 22.18
CA PRO A 587 15.56 -23.42 23.11
C PRO A 587 14.98 -22.18 23.80
N SER A 588 13.78 -22.33 24.36
CA SER A 588 13.11 -21.29 25.15
C SER A 588 13.81 -21.07 26.49
N LYS A 589 13.86 -19.81 26.96
CA LYS A 589 14.43 -19.43 28.26
C LYS A 589 13.51 -19.74 29.43
N ASP A 590 12.20 -19.75 29.19
CA ASP A 590 11.15 -19.88 30.21
C ASP A 590 10.18 -21.03 29.92
N GLY A 591 10.43 -21.83 28.88
CA GLY A 591 9.56 -22.91 28.44
C GLY A 591 8.35 -22.46 27.63
N GLY A 592 8.18 -21.15 27.40
CA GLY A 592 7.15 -20.57 26.54
C GLY A 592 7.57 -20.48 25.06
N ASP A 593 6.65 -20.01 24.21
CA ASP A 593 6.82 -20.00 22.75
C ASP A 593 7.34 -18.68 22.16
N THR A 594 7.69 -17.71 22.99
CA THR A 594 8.04 -16.34 22.54
C THR A 594 9.43 -15.85 22.98
N ASN A 595 10.06 -16.49 23.96
CA ASN A 595 11.31 -16.02 24.57
C ASN A 595 12.44 -17.06 24.41
N PHE A 596 13.33 -16.85 23.45
CA PHE A 596 14.38 -17.79 23.07
C PHE A 596 15.78 -17.27 23.38
N TYR A 597 16.72 -18.19 23.53
CA TYR A 597 18.14 -17.86 23.38
C TYR A 597 18.46 -17.44 21.95
N ASP A 598 19.59 -16.77 21.76
CA ASP A 598 20.00 -16.23 20.46
C ASP A 598 20.91 -17.20 19.70
N SER A 599 21.66 -18.04 20.44
CA SER A 599 22.58 -19.02 19.87
C SER A 599 22.78 -20.24 20.78
N CYS A 600 23.32 -21.31 20.21
CA CYS A 600 23.75 -22.50 20.94
C CYS A 600 25.27 -22.62 20.97
N VAL A 601 25.83 -23.17 22.04
CA VAL A 601 27.28 -23.38 22.22
C VAL A 601 27.61 -24.80 22.67
N ASP A 602 28.86 -25.20 22.50
CA ASP A 602 29.40 -26.47 23.01
C ASP A 602 29.53 -26.49 24.54
N ASP A 603 30.05 -25.39 25.10
CA ASP A 603 30.26 -25.18 26.53
C ASP A 603 29.81 -23.77 26.94
N THR A 604 29.06 -23.65 28.03
CA THR A 604 28.50 -22.36 28.48
C THR A 604 29.50 -21.49 29.23
N PHE A 605 30.58 -22.05 29.76
CA PHE A 605 31.61 -21.33 30.51
C PHE A 605 32.78 -20.91 29.61
N ASN A 606 33.19 -21.79 28.70
CA ASN A 606 34.28 -21.53 27.76
C ASN A 606 33.91 -21.97 26.33
N PRO A 607 32.94 -21.28 25.70
CA PRO A 607 32.44 -21.63 24.37
C PRO A 607 33.55 -21.55 23.31
N SER A 608 33.76 -22.66 22.60
CA SER A 608 34.69 -22.76 21.47
C SER A 608 33.95 -22.85 20.13
N ILE A 609 32.68 -23.28 20.16
CA ILE A 609 31.79 -23.41 19.00
C ILE A 609 30.50 -22.65 19.27
N TYR A 610 30.05 -21.88 18.28
CA TYR A 610 28.76 -21.19 18.28
C TYR A 610 27.92 -21.65 17.10
N VAL A 611 26.64 -21.92 17.37
CA VAL A 611 25.64 -22.30 16.38
C VAL A 611 24.54 -21.25 16.36
N VAL A 612 24.35 -20.63 15.20
CA VAL A 612 23.25 -19.70 14.94
C VAL A 612 22.32 -20.27 13.88
N PHE A 613 21.03 -20.02 14.06
CA PHE A 613 19.99 -20.64 13.26
C PHE A 613 19.42 -19.67 12.21
N GLU A 614 19.52 -18.37 12.49
CA GLU A 614 19.08 -17.31 11.57
C GLU A 614 20.28 -16.72 10.82
N LYS A 615 20.22 -16.74 9.49
CA LYS A 615 21.29 -16.23 8.63
C LYS A 615 21.53 -14.72 8.78
N GLN A 616 20.53 -13.97 9.24
CA GLN A 616 20.61 -12.54 9.49
C GLN A 616 21.51 -12.21 10.69
N GLN A 617 21.79 -13.18 11.57
CA GLN A 617 22.73 -13.01 12.68
C GLN A 617 24.20 -13.00 12.25
N VAL A 618 24.47 -13.14 10.95
CA VAL A 618 25.81 -13.41 10.43
C VAL A 618 26.17 -12.46 9.30
N TYR A 619 27.41 -11.96 9.33
CA TYR A 619 28.00 -11.22 8.23
C TYR A 619 29.41 -11.77 7.91
N PRO A 620 29.65 -12.34 6.71
CA PRO A 620 30.99 -12.74 6.31
C PRO A 620 31.83 -11.48 6.07
N GLU A 621 32.75 -11.17 6.98
CA GLU A 621 33.50 -9.92 6.93
C GLU A 621 34.81 -10.05 6.15
N TYR A 622 35.54 -11.15 6.35
CA TYR A 622 36.81 -11.40 5.67
C TYR A 622 36.90 -12.82 5.12
N VAL A 623 37.63 -12.97 4.02
CA VAL A 623 38.14 -14.23 3.50
C VAL A 623 39.65 -14.25 3.70
N ILE A 624 40.17 -15.27 4.36
CA ILE A 624 41.61 -15.51 4.51
C ILE A 624 42.00 -16.62 3.56
N GLN A 625 42.95 -16.36 2.67
CA GLN A 625 43.64 -17.39 1.90
C GLN A 625 45.02 -17.64 2.51
N TYR A 626 45.34 -18.90 2.75
CA TYR A 626 46.58 -19.30 3.43
C TYR A 626 47.12 -20.61 2.89
N GLN A 627 48.34 -20.97 3.27
CA GLN A 627 48.98 -22.24 2.95
C GLN A 627 49.84 -22.73 4.11
N GLU A 628 50.14 -24.02 4.13
CA GLU A 628 51.10 -24.59 5.08
C GLU A 628 52.51 -24.14 4.71
N ASP A 629 53.32 -23.83 5.72
CA ASP A 629 54.72 -23.50 5.52
C ASP A 629 55.43 -24.77 5.02
N SER A 630 56.19 -24.66 3.93
CA SER A 630 56.97 -25.79 3.46
C SER A 630 57.91 -26.24 4.60
N PRO A 631 57.98 -27.53 4.94
CA PRO A 631 58.87 -27.97 6.00
C PRO A 631 60.29 -27.55 5.61
N VAL A 632 60.89 -26.67 6.43
CA VAL A 632 62.31 -26.41 6.37
C VAL A 632 62.98 -27.76 6.58
N GLN A 633 63.69 -28.26 5.58
CA GLN A 633 64.58 -29.41 5.72
C GLN A 633 65.62 -29.05 6.79
N ALA A 634 65.35 -29.40 8.04
CA ALA A 634 66.37 -29.46 9.05
C ALA A 634 67.34 -30.62 8.68
N PRO A 635 68.66 -30.45 8.80
CA PRO A 635 69.61 -31.52 8.57
C PRO A 635 69.28 -32.68 9.51
N THR A 636 69.09 -33.86 8.94
CA THR A 636 68.81 -35.12 9.64
C THR A 636 69.83 -35.39 10.75
N PRO A 637 69.40 -35.59 12.01
CA PRO A 637 70.10 -36.46 12.93
C PRO A 637 69.47 -37.86 12.85
N SER A 638 70.36 -38.84 12.81
CA SER A 638 70.13 -40.27 12.68
C SER A 638 69.07 -40.88 13.61
N TYR A 639 68.22 -41.70 12.98
CA TYR A 639 67.44 -42.85 13.47
C TYR A 639 67.65 -43.28 14.93
N VAL A 640 66.55 -43.29 15.73
CA VAL A 640 66.29 -44.31 16.74
C VAL A 640 64.78 -44.62 16.75
N MET A 641 64.43 -45.88 16.46
CA MET A 641 63.07 -46.44 16.51
C MET A 641 62.61 -46.66 17.96
N GLN A 642 61.30 -46.52 18.23
CA GLN A 642 60.47 -47.50 18.99
C GLN A 642 58.96 -47.08 19.09
N PRO A 643 58.01 -47.95 19.52
CA PRO A 643 57.06 -48.64 18.64
C PRO A 643 55.56 -48.29 18.85
N THR A 644 54.73 -48.84 17.97
CA THR A 644 53.27 -48.68 17.79
C THR A 644 52.36 -49.13 18.94
N PRO A 645 51.20 -48.46 19.13
CA PRO A 645 49.99 -49.09 19.69
C PRO A 645 48.82 -49.24 18.68
N ALA A 646 47.95 -50.20 19.03
CA ALA A 646 46.90 -50.95 18.32
C ALA A 646 45.75 -50.22 17.56
N PRO A 647 45.03 -50.94 16.67
CA PRO A 647 43.93 -50.39 15.85
C PRO A 647 42.59 -50.30 16.61
N GLN A 648 41.79 -49.27 16.32
CA GLN A 648 40.42 -49.09 16.81
C GLN A 648 39.35 -49.38 15.72
N PRO A 649 38.13 -49.80 16.11
CA PRO A 649 37.22 -50.61 15.29
C PRO A 649 36.34 -49.81 14.32
N LYS A 650 35.94 -50.49 13.22
CA LYS A 650 35.00 -49.98 12.20
C LYS A 650 33.53 -50.10 12.67
N PRO A 651 32.66 -49.13 12.38
CA PRO A 651 31.22 -49.27 12.60
C PRO A 651 30.55 -50.18 11.55
N VAL A 652 29.61 -50.99 12.02
CA VAL A 652 28.82 -52.00 11.31
C VAL A 652 27.58 -51.34 10.68
N TYR A 653 27.29 -51.66 9.42
CA TYR A 653 26.03 -51.30 8.76
C TYR A 653 25.03 -52.45 8.89
N THR A 654 23.90 -52.23 9.55
CA THR A 654 22.74 -53.14 9.52
C THR A 654 21.71 -52.64 8.51
N TYR A 655 21.51 -53.43 7.46
CA TYR A 655 20.42 -53.31 6.50
C TYR A 655 19.10 -53.81 7.12
N VAL A 656 18.00 -53.09 6.92
CA VAL A 656 16.65 -53.63 7.08
C VAL A 656 15.91 -53.47 5.75
N ASN A 657 15.54 -54.61 5.18
CA ASN A 657 14.76 -54.78 3.96
C ASN A 657 13.31 -54.34 4.16
N THR A 658 12.71 -53.71 3.14
CA THR A 658 11.25 -53.64 2.96
C THR A 658 10.85 -54.26 1.61
N PRO A 659 9.68 -54.94 1.53
CA PRO A 659 9.36 -55.80 0.38
C PRO A 659 8.85 -55.04 -0.84
N ARG A 660 9.19 -55.60 -2.00
CA ARG A 660 8.87 -55.19 -3.36
C ARG A 660 7.41 -55.53 -3.70
N VAL A 661 6.63 -54.56 -4.20
CA VAL A 661 5.41 -54.83 -4.98
C VAL A 661 5.48 -54.07 -6.30
N SER A 662 5.20 -54.82 -7.35
CA SER A 662 5.35 -54.55 -8.78
C SER A 662 4.31 -53.56 -9.33
N VAL A 663 4.75 -52.73 -10.27
CA VAL A 663 3.96 -51.79 -11.08
C VAL A 663 3.61 -52.43 -12.44
N PRO A 664 2.36 -52.32 -12.94
CA PRO A 664 2.05 -52.49 -14.37
C PRO A 664 1.95 -51.13 -15.10
N PRO A 665 2.13 -51.10 -16.44
CA PRO A 665 2.44 -49.89 -17.20
C PRO A 665 1.21 -49.09 -17.65
N ALA A 666 1.46 -47.81 -17.94
CA ALA A 666 0.48 -46.82 -18.39
C ALA A 666 -0.01 -47.06 -19.83
N THR A 667 -1.28 -46.73 -20.08
CA THR A 667 -1.79 -46.45 -21.44
C THR A 667 -2.89 -45.39 -21.39
N THR A 668 -2.60 -44.28 -22.07
CA THR A 668 -3.47 -43.39 -22.89
C THR A 668 -4.90 -43.03 -22.47
N SER A 669 -5.12 -41.70 -22.45
CA SER A 669 -6.29 -40.92 -22.90
C SER A 669 -7.65 -41.14 -22.24
N PHE A 670 -8.28 -40.07 -21.73
CA PHE A 670 -9.50 -39.46 -22.29
C PHE A 670 -10.07 -38.38 -21.35
N THR A 671 -10.29 -37.19 -21.93
CA THR A 671 -11.37 -36.21 -21.70
C THR A 671 -11.93 -35.99 -20.28
N SER A 672 -11.72 -34.77 -19.77
CA SER A 672 -12.46 -34.21 -18.63
C SER A 672 -13.83 -33.67 -19.07
N LYS A 673 -14.90 -34.19 -18.44
CA LYS A 673 -16.18 -33.49 -18.25
C LYS A 673 -16.37 -33.17 -16.77
N PRO A 674 -17.05 -32.07 -16.41
CA PRO A 674 -17.08 -31.54 -15.06
C PRO A 674 -18.22 -32.13 -14.24
N THR A 675 -17.92 -32.62 -13.03
CA THR A 675 -18.93 -33.11 -12.09
C THR A 675 -19.43 -31.97 -11.20
N THR A 676 -20.75 -31.86 -11.18
CA THR A 676 -21.60 -30.92 -10.45
C THR A 676 -21.63 -31.22 -8.95
N TYR A 677 -21.46 -30.18 -8.13
CA TYR A 677 -21.75 -30.23 -6.69
C TYR A 677 -23.26 -30.16 -6.46
N ARG A 678 -23.82 -31.20 -5.82
CA ARG A 678 -25.20 -31.21 -5.32
C ARG A 678 -25.30 -30.39 -4.04
N TYR A 679 -26.16 -29.37 -4.06
CA TYR A 679 -26.66 -28.69 -2.88
C TYR A 679 -27.86 -29.45 -2.30
N SER A 680 -27.82 -29.76 -1.02
CA SER A 680 -28.93 -30.32 -0.24
C SER A 680 -29.98 -29.23 0.02
N GLN A 681 -31.25 -29.51 -0.28
CA GLN A 681 -32.37 -28.61 -0.01
C GLN A 681 -32.80 -28.63 1.48
N PRO A 682 -33.29 -27.51 2.03
CA PRO A 682 -33.95 -27.48 3.34
C PRO A 682 -35.42 -27.98 3.27
N PRO A 683 -35.99 -28.46 4.39
CA PRO A 683 -37.33 -29.04 4.42
C PRO A 683 -38.45 -27.97 4.30
N PRO A 684 -39.67 -28.37 3.88
CA PRO A 684 -40.78 -27.45 3.67
C PRO A 684 -41.45 -26.99 4.98
N PRO A 685 -42.09 -25.80 4.99
CA PRO A 685 -42.80 -25.27 6.16
C PRO A 685 -44.17 -25.93 6.38
N PRO A 686 -44.73 -25.87 7.60
CA PRO A 686 -46.00 -26.49 7.94
C PRO A 686 -47.22 -25.75 7.34
N PRO A 687 -48.38 -26.41 7.17
CA PRO A 687 -49.56 -25.80 6.59
C PRO A 687 -50.24 -24.83 7.56
N LYS A 688 -50.65 -23.66 7.06
CA LYS A 688 -51.47 -22.69 7.80
C LYS A 688 -52.97 -23.04 7.74
N PRO A 689 -53.75 -22.71 8.78
CA PRO A 689 -55.15 -23.10 8.92
C PRO A 689 -56.06 -22.35 7.94
N LYS A 690 -57.12 -23.03 7.51
CA LYS A 690 -58.23 -22.45 6.76
C LYS A 690 -59.18 -21.77 7.75
N ASP A 691 -59.32 -20.46 7.66
CA ASP A 691 -60.47 -19.76 8.21
C ASP A 691 -61.27 -19.14 7.06
N SER A 692 -62.43 -19.75 6.86
CA SER A 692 -63.62 -19.19 6.25
C SER A 692 -64.21 -18.12 7.16
N CYS A 693 -64.52 -16.93 6.65
CA CYS A 693 -65.78 -16.28 7.00
C CYS A 693 -66.18 -15.22 5.98
N THR A 694 -67.48 -15.08 5.86
CA THR A 694 -68.26 -14.43 4.82
C THR A 694 -68.90 -13.15 5.42
N ILE A 695 -69.36 -12.26 4.54
CA ILE A 695 -70.43 -11.24 4.73
C ILE A 695 -70.01 -9.89 5.35
N SER A 696 -69.82 -8.86 4.52
CA SER A 696 -70.77 -7.75 4.25
C SER A 696 -70.09 -6.66 3.42
#